data_AF-D7BX05-F1
#
_entry.id   AF-D7BX05-F1
#
_cell.length_a   1.000
_cell.length_b   1.000
_cell.length_c   1.000
_cell.angle_alpha   90.00
_cell.angle_beta   90.00
_cell.angle_gamma   90.00
#
_symmetry.space_group_name_H-M   'P 1'
#
loop_
_entity.id
_entity.type
_entity.pdbx_description
1 polymer ?
#
loop_
_entity_poly.entity_id
_entity_poly.type
_entity_poly.pdbx_seq_one_letter_code
_entity_poly.pdbx_strand_id
1 'polypeptide(L)'
;MSVIRLPLVVADADVRGRVEQLFSAMWQVKRALQRDARDVVDAYWAGEVRRERDVKAWRAELGLSRTGLERRAYRHLERSGWLSDHVSKALVMHQADEVWAGVARHLHPDASGRRVGRPRTGTWWEYTRIPGRARSHTTERKWETFRLHGTLAGHLEAFRHPALPPSVTTPAQAAGLVPGVRVLAQPHRMPTPARPVGRIPAGTLDAAGRPRARAATWFDHTGPLTVVFAGGPTGRGEIVLPVRLAQGAGRWPYLLHYLNDPGLWHKIDLVRRRDPAALGGWAYEAHLMVLAPGYASPATRTRRCQAAALERVGGVDGNVSNLAVVSLPATLNPDDGGVCSDRITLTEQEQDALAAARKKARGRQRALNRSRRATNPQQYQRSRRQKARDERRRAAGLPPKAVAVPAGPRRTTTTGKPRQAYRRDTLSAGYRTLRARHSAMAASAAEASRHRAKKIAAALVAAHGPNLTVEDCDIRTWFRLWGRACSATTPGRLITQLAAECTATGGQLLRASTFTTALSQHCLCGRHVPKSLHQRTHHCDPADGGCGLKGDRDLVSAALAAFTALTDPDDPTTARLDQHRARTAQILFTQGLQEALTESTAPKSPPSGRTHAAAEPRRNTLPRQQTASARRNAGPCTVTTPDETRPAPTRPKAHAGTTRPHTGRPRTHIRDKS
;
A
#
# COMPACT_ATOMS: atom_id res chain seq x y z
N MET A 1 6.82 -16.20 -5.02
CA MET A 1 6.37 -16.18 -3.62
C MET A 1 5.22 -15.17 -3.48
N SER A 2 4.20 -15.49 -2.70
CA SER A 2 2.99 -14.69 -2.54
C SER A 2 2.46 -14.76 -1.11
N VAL A 3 1.45 -13.95 -0.75
CA VAL A 3 0.92 -13.89 0.62
C VAL A 3 -0.61 -13.95 0.59
N ILE A 4 -1.20 -14.81 1.43
CA ILE A 4 -2.62 -14.81 1.77
C ILE A 4 -2.82 -14.23 3.18
N ARG A 5 -3.87 -13.42 3.34
CA ARG A 5 -4.28 -12.89 4.64
C ARG A 5 -5.38 -13.78 5.21
N LEU A 6 -5.11 -14.37 6.36
CA LEU A 6 -6.01 -15.27 7.07
C LEU A 6 -6.54 -14.57 8.33
N PRO A 7 -7.82 -14.14 8.36
CA PRO A 7 -8.43 -13.61 9.57
C PRO A 7 -8.38 -14.61 10.72
N LEU A 8 -7.99 -14.16 11.91
CA LEU A 8 -7.93 -14.97 13.12
C LEU A 8 -9.09 -14.61 14.04
N VAL A 9 -9.72 -15.61 14.65
CA VAL A 9 -10.82 -15.41 15.59
C VAL A 9 -10.27 -15.45 17.02
N VAL A 10 -10.21 -14.27 17.64
CA VAL A 10 -9.69 -14.07 19.01
C VAL A 10 -10.83 -13.59 19.90
N ALA A 11 -11.84 -14.44 20.07
CA ALA A 11 -13.06 -14.13 20.81
C ALA A 11 -12.95 -14.41 22.32
N ASP A 12 -12.15 -15.42 22.68
CA ASP A 12 -11.89 -15.80 24.06
C ASP A 12 -11.06 -14.73 24.79
N ALA A 13 -11.44 -14.42 26.04
CA ALA A 13 -10.85 -13.33 26.80
C ALA A 13 -9.41 -13.62 27.24
N ASP A 14 -9.11 -14.87 27.62
CA ASP A 14 -7.76 -15.29 28.03
C ASP A 14 -6.83 -15.32 26.82
N VAL A 15 -7.23 -15.98 25.73
CA VAL A 15 -6.46 -16.02 24.49
C VAL A 15 -6.16 -14.62 23.97
N ARG A 16 -7.15 -13.72 24.01
CA ARG A 16 -6.94 -12.30 23.65
C ARG A 16 -5.90 -11.62 24.55
N GLY A 17 -5.99 -11.80 25.87
CA GLY A 17 -5.02 -11.25 26.81
C GLY A 17 -3.60 -11.74 26.51
N ARG A 18 -3.45 -13.04 26.22
CA ARG A 18 -2.16 -13.66 25.85
C ARG A 18 -1.62 -13.14 24.52
N VAL A 19 -2.46 -12.96 23.51
CA VAL A 19 -2.05 -12.34 22.22
C VAL A 19 -1.63 -10.88 22.42
N GLU A 20 -2.34 -10.11 23.24
CA GLU A 20 -1.97 -8.72 23.55
C GLU A 20 -0.64 -8.64 24.31
N GLN A 21 -0.41 -9.53 25.27
CA GLN A 21 0.86 -9.67 25.99
C GLN A 21 2.00 -10.06 25.03
N LEU A 22 1.77 -10.99 24.11
CA LEU A 22 2.74 -11.35 23.07
C LEU A 22 3.15 -10.14 22.23
N PHE A 23 2.19 -9.33 21.75
CA PHE A 23 2.50 -8.08 21.04
C PHE A 23 3.27 -7.10 21.93
N SER A 24 2.87 -6.95 23.21
CA SER A 24 3.50 -6.06 24.17
C SER A 24 4.97 -6.44 24.41
N ALA A 25 5.22 -7.71 24.70
CA ALA A 25 6.55 -8.26 24.91
C ALA A 25 7.44 -8.06 23.67
N MET A 26 6.95 -8.42 22.48
CA MET A 26 7.70 -8.23 21.23
C MET A 26 7.97 -6.75 20.92
N TRP A 27 7.05 -5.85 21.28
CA TRP A 27 7.29 -4.41 21.16
C TRP A 27 8.41 -3.93 22.09
N GLN A 28 8.46 -4.41 23.34
CA GLN A 28 9.54 -4.04 24.26
C GLN A 28 10.89 -4.52 23.72
N VAL A 29 10.97 -5.75 23.22
CA VAL A 29 12.16 -6.29 22.53
C VAL A 29 12.57 -5.39 21.37
N LYS A 30 11.64 -5.11 20.43
CA LYS A 30 11.93 -4.25 19.28
C LYS A 30 12.40 -2.86 19.70
N ARG A 31 11.75 -2.24 20.68
CA ARG A 31 12.07 -0.90 21.15
C ARG A 31 13.45 -0.83 21.80
N ALA A 32 13.82 -1.83 22.61
CA ALA A 32 15.15 -1.96 23.19
C ALA A 32 16.20 -2.11 22.10
N LEU A 33 15.99 -3.05 21.16
CA LEU A 33 16.88 -3.25 20.02
C LEU A 33 17.04 -2.02 19.13
N GLN A 34 15.96 -1.27 18.89
CA GLN A 34 16.03 -0.03 18.11
C GLN A 34 16.85 1.07 18.80
N ARG A 35 16.93 1.06 20.13
CA ARG A 35 17.80 1.98 20.88
C ARG A 35 19.25 1.55 20.78
N ASP A 36 19.54 0.28 21.10
CA ASP A 36 20.88 -0.28 20.97
C ASP A 36 21.43 -0.09 19.55
N ALA A 37 20.61 -0.39 18.52
CA ALA A 37 21.00 -0.22 17.13
C ALA A 37 21.30 1.23 16.78
N ARG A 38 20.55 2.19 17.36
CA ARG A 38 20.79 3.62 17.15
C ARG A 38 22.09 4.05 17.81
N ASP A 39 22.30 3.68 19.06
CA ASP A 39 23.50 4.04 19.83
C ASP A 39 24.76 3.50 19.17
N VAL A 40 24.73 2.26 18.68
CA VAL A 40 25.85 1.64 17.95
C VAL A 40 26.08 2.28 16.58
N VAL A 41 25.02 2.65 15.86
CA VAL A 41 25.14 3.39 14.58
C VAL A 41 25.73 4.78 14.81
N ASP A 42 25.33 5.46 15.88
CA ASP A 42 25.90 6.78 16.21
C ASP A 42 27.38 6.67 16.57
N ALA A 43 27.75 5.67 17.37
CA ALA A 43 29.16 5.38 17.68
C ALA A 43 29.97 5.07 16.40
N TYR A 44 29.40 4.29 15.48
CA TYR A 44 30.02 4.01 14.19
C TYR A 44 30.31 5.29 13.40
N TRP A 45 29.36 6.22 13.36
CA TRP A 45 29.51 7.50 12.66
C TRP A 45 30.39 8.53 13.40
N ALA A 46 30.49 8.45 14.72
CA ALA A 46 31.42 9.28 15.49
C ALA A 46 32.89 8.85 15.36
N GLY A 47 33.16 7.55 15.14
CA GLY A 47 34.52 7.01 15.02
C GLY A 47 35.18 7.22 13.65
N GLU A 48 35.33 8.46 13.19
CA GLU A 48 35.89 8.79 11.86
C GLU A 48 37.29 8.19 11.62
N VAL A 49 38.23 8.46 12.53
CA VAL A 49 39.62 7.93 12.46
C VAL A 49 39.64 6.40 12.40
N ARG A 50 38.76 5.73 13.17
CA ARG A 50 38.68 4.27 13.18
C ARG A 50 38.10 3.72 11.88
N ARG A 51 37.14 4.41 11.26
CA ARG A 51 36.59 4.02 9.95
C ARG A 51 37.62 4.15 8.83
N GLU A 52 38.43 5.22 8.86
CA GLU A 52 39.50 5.42 7.88
C GLU A 52 40.58 4.34 7.99
N ARG A 53 40.92 3.93 9.22
CA ARG A 53 41.90 2.87 9.46
C ARG A 53 41.39 1.48 9.04
N ASP A 54 40.24 1.06 9.58
CA ASP A 54 39.63 -0.23 9.24
C ASP A 54 38.13 -0.23 9.56
N VAL A 55 37.32 0.00 8.53
CA VAL A 55 35.85 0.00 8.63
C VAL A 55 35.25 -1.36 9.02
N LYS A 56 35.94 -2.48 8.74
CA LYS A 56 35.44 -3.83 9.06
C LYS A 56 35.73 -4.14 10.53
N ALA A 57 36.94 -3.90 11.00
CA ALA A 57 37.30 -4.08 12.41
C ALA A 57 36.47 -3.18 13.32
N TRP A 58 36.28 -1.90 12.95
CA TRP A 58 35.48 -0.97 13.76
C TRP A 58 34.02 -1.42 13.89
N ARG A 59 33.40 -1.91 12.80
CA ARG A 59 32.04 -2.48 12.86
C ARG A 59 31.98 -3.73 13.73
N ALA A 60 33.00 -4.58 13.68
CA ALA A 60 33.06 -5.80 14.48
C ALA A 60 33.16 -5.49 15.99
N GLU A 61 34.03 -4.54 16.37
CA GLU A 61 34.20 -4.08 17.76
C GLU A 61 32.89 -3.55 18.36
N LEU A 62 32.14 -2.78 17.56
CA LEU A 62 30.83 -2.25 17.94
C LEU A 62 29.71 -3.32 18.00
N GLY A 63 29.96 -4.51 17.45
CA GLY A 63 28.94 -5.51 17.21
C GLY A 63 27.86 -5.03 16.23
N LEU A 64 28.22 -4.15 15.28
CA LEU A 64 27.33 -3.59 14.27
C LEU A 64 27.18 -4.58 13.10
N SER A 65 26.53 -5.70 13.40
CA SER A 65 26.23 -6.78 12.46
C SER A 65 24.88 -7.41 12.78
N ARG A 66 24.34 -8.19 11.84
CA ARG A 66 23.13 -9.01 12.05
C ARG A 66 23.24 -9.83 13.34
N THR A 67 24.28 -10.65 13.44
CA THR A 67 24.55 -11.52 14.60
C THR A 67 24.82 -10.73 15.88
N GLY A 68 25.38 -9.52 15.78
CA GLY A 68 25.56 -8.64 16.93
C GLY A 68 24.23 -8.16 17.52
N LEU A 69 23.27 -7.78 16.66
CA LEU A 69 21.92 -7.42 17.09
C LEU A 69 21.13 -8.63 17.63
N GLU A 70 21.29 -9.81 17.03
CA GLU A 70 20.69 -11.05 17.55
C GLU A 70 21.19 -11.37 18.97
N ARG A 71 22.50 -11.27 19.23
CA ARG A 71 23.07 -11.45 20.57
C ARG A 71 22.54 -10.44 21.58
N ARG A 72 22.37 -9.18 21.18
CA ARG A 72 21.71 -8.15 22.03
C ARG A 72 20.26 -8.51 22.31
N ALA A 73 19.54 -9.06 21.33
CA ALA A 73 18.15 -9.46 21.47
C ALA A 73 17.99 -10.59 22.51
N TYR A 74 18.85 -11.62 22.43
CA TYR A 74 18.86 -12.70 23.42
C TYR A 74 19.18 -12.18 24.83
N ARG A 75 20.15 -11.27 24.95
CA ARG A 75 20.48 -10.64 26.22
C ARG A 75 19.28 -9.88 26.81
N HIS A 76 18.50 -9.17 26.00
CA HIS A 76 17.26 -8.50 26.46
C HIS A 76 16.21 -9.49 26.93
N LEU A 77 16.04 -10.61 26.23
CA LEU A 77 15.14 -11.69 26.65
C LEU A 77 15.57 -12.29 28.00
N GLU A 78 16.83 -12.72 28.10
CA GLU A 78 17.39 -13.39 29.28
C GLU A 78 17.40 -12.49 30.52
N ARG A 79 17.82 -11.22 30.38
CA ARG A 79 17.86 -10.28 31.51
C ARG A 79 16.49 -9.84 32.00
N SER A 80 15.46 -9.96 31.18
CA SER A 80 14.13 -9.49 31.57
C SER A 80 13.42 -10.43 32.56
N GLY A 81 13.70 -11.73 32.52
CA GLY A 81 12.98 -12.77 33.26
C GLY A 81 11.52 -13.00 32.81
N TRP A 82 10.74 -11.94 32.58
CA TRP A 82 9.32 -12.02 32.25
C TRP A 82 9.03 -12.18 30.74
N LEU A 83 9.94 -11.77 29.84
CA LEU A 83 9.68 -11.86 28.40
C LEU A 83 9.57 -13.33 27.95
N SER A 84 10.29 -14.25 28.59
CA SER A 84 10.28 -15.68 28.26
C SER A 84 8.93 -16.35 28.49
N ASP A 85 8.04 -15.75 29.29
CA ASP A 85 6.68 -16.25 29.49
C ASP A 85 5.79 -16.03 28.27
N HIS A 86 6.19 -15.10 27.38
CA HIS A 86 5.38 -14.65 26.26
C HIS A 86 6.03 -14.86 24.89
N VAL A 87 7.36 -14.80 24.79
CA VAL A 87 8.08 -14.84 23.50
C VAL A 87 9.12 -15.95 23.47
N SER A 88 9.33 -16.56 22.29
CA SER A 88 10.39 -17.53 22.08
C SER A 88 11.70 -16.87 21.63
N LYS A 89 12.84 -17.54 21.85
CA LYS A 89 14.14 -17.11 21.31
C LYS A 89 14.08 -16.86 19.79
N ALA A 90 13.39 -17.74 19.05
CA ALA A 90 13.22 -17.60 17.61
C ALA A 90 12.50 -16.30 17.20
N LEU A 91 11.43 -15.91 17.91
CA LEU A 91 10.75 -14.63 17.64
C LEU A 91 11.65 -13.42 17.90
N VAL A 92 12.42 -13.47 19.00
CA VAL A 92 13.35 -12.41 19.39
C VAL A 92 14.47 -12.23 18.35
N MET A 93 15.02 -13.35 17.84
CA MET A 93 16.00 -13.35 16.75
C MET A 93 15.44 -12.69 15.47
N HIS A 94 14.24 -13.07 15.03
CA HIS A 94 13.63 -12.46 13.83
C HIS A 94 13.23 -10.99 14.02
N GLN A 95 12.93 -10.60 15.25
CA GLN A 95 12.75 -9.19 15.54
C GLN A 95 14.07 -8.41 15.41
N ALA A 96 15.20 -9.02 15.78
CA ALA A 96 16.53 -8.44 15.56
C ALA A 96 16.87 -8.33 14.07
N ASP A 97 16.55 -9.35 13.26
CA ASP A 97 16.71 -9.31 11.79
C ASP A 97 15.94 -8.13 11.16
N GLU A 98 14.70 -7.90 11.60
CA GLU A 98 13.91 -6.78 11.09
C GLU A 98 14.54 -5.42 11.44
N VAL A 99 15.11 -5.29 12.65
CA VAL A 99 15.83 -4.07 13.05
C VAL A 99 17.12 -3.92 12.24
N TRP A 100 17.87 -5.01 12.06
CA TRP A 100 19.08 -5.04 11.25
C TRP A 100 18.81 -4.62 9.80
N ALA A 101 17.72 -5.08 9.18
CA ALA A 101 17.37 -4.65 7.83
C ALA A 101 17.21 -3.13 7.70
N GLY A 102 16.74 -2.45 8.76
CA GLY A 102 16.70 -0.99 8.84
C GLY A 102 18.09 -0.36 8.96
N VAL A 103 18.96 -0.96 9.78
CA VAL A 103 20.36 -0.53 9.96
C VAL A 103 21.15 -0.71 8.68
N ALA A 104 21.05 -1.86 8.02
CA ALA A 104 21.75 -2.18 6.78
C ALA A 104 21.46 -1.15 5.68
N ARG A 105 20.18 -0.76 5.49
CA ARG A 105 19.79 0.29 4.53
C ARG A 105 20.33 1.69 4.87
N HIS A 106 20.71 1.92 6.12
CA HIS A 106 21.38 3.16 6.52
C HIS A 106 22.89 3.08 6.28
N LEU A 107 23.49 1.92 6.57
CA LEU A 107 24.92 1.65 6.41
C LEU A 107 25.36 1.39 4.97
N HIS A 108 24.43 1.06 4.08
CA HIS A 108 24.71 0.76 2.68
C HIS A 108 23.77 1.55 1.76
N PRO A 109 24.30 2.21 0.71
CA PRO A 109 23.46 2.83 -0.29
C PRO A 109 22.68 1.77 -1.06
N ASP A 110 21.49 2.14 -1.54
CA ASP A 110 20.75 1.36 -2.52
C ASP A 110 21.37 1.49 -3.93
N ALA A 111 20.78 0.83 -4.93
CA ALA A 111 21.25 0.87 -6.32
C ALA A 111 21.30 2.30 -6.89
N SER A 112 20.55 3.26 -6.32
CA SER A 112 20.58 4.67 -6.70
C SER A 112 21.63 5.49 -5.94
N GLY A 113 22.51 4.84 -5.17
CA GLY A 113 23.50 5.49 -4.32
C GLY A 113 22.92 6.09 -3.04
N ARG A 114 21.61 5.91 -2.75
CA ARG A 114 20.92 6.57 -1.64
C ARG A 114 20.88 5.70 -0.40
N ARG A 115 21.19 6.30 0.75
CA ARG A 115 21.07 5.66 2.07
C ARG A 115 19.75 6.04 2.72
N VAL A 116 19.18 5.12 3.47
CA VAL A 116 18.07 5.43 4.37
C VAL A 116 18.60 6.27 5.54
N GLY A 117 17.80 7.23 6.00
CA GLY A 117 18.16 8.05 7.15
C GLY A 117 18.39 7.24 8.42
N ARG A 118 19.03 7.87 9.41
CA ARG A 118 19.34 7.29 10.73
C ARG A 118 18.19 6.46 11.30
N PRO A 119 18.44 5.23 11.83
CA PRO A 119 17.40 4.39 12.41
C PRO A 119 16.56 5.12 13.47
N ARG A 120 15.24 4.96 13.39
CA ARG A 120 14.28 5.58 14.32
C ARG A 120 13.58 4.54 15.16
N THR A 121 13.35 4.88 16.43
CA THR A 121 12.46 4.11 17.31
C THR A 121 11.01 4.36 16.91
N GLY A 122 10.24 3.30 16.72
CA GLY A 122 8.81 3.39 16.38
C GLY A 122 7.94 3.75 17.59
N THR A 123 6.63 3.61 17.42
CA THR A 123 5.66 3.66 18.53
C THR A 123 4.89 2.35 18.68
N TRP A 124 4.40 2.06 19.89
CA TRP A 124 3.52 0.92 20.18
C TRP A 124 2.36 0.80 19.18
N TRP A 125 1.79 1.94 18.82
CA TRP A 125 0.62 2.03 17.95
C TRP A 125 0.91 1.71 16.48
N GLU A 126 2.16 1.86 16.06
CA GLU A 126 2.65 1.51 14.72
C GLU A 126 3.21 0.08 14.69
N TYR A 127 3.44 -0.53 15.85
CA TYR A 127 3.83 -1.93 15.94
C TYR A 127 2.61 -2.84 15.71
N THR A 128 2.44 -3.25 14.46
CA THR A 128 1.28 -4.03 14.00
C THR A 128 1.62 -5.42 13.49
N ARG A 129 2.89 -5.82 13.51
CA ARG A 129 3.37 -7.09 12.95
C ARG A 129 4.45 -7.69 13.83
N ILE A 130 4.31 -8.98 14.12
CA ILE A 130 5.37 -9.82 14.67
C ILE A 130 5.86 -10.71 13.53
N PRO A 131 7.13 -10.57 13.09
CA PRO A 131 7.66 -11.40 12.02
C PRO A 131 7.83 -12.83 12.51
N GLY A 132 7.29 -13.80 11.78
CA GLY A 132 7.55 -15.21 12.03
C GLY A 132 8.85 -15.69 11.38
N ARG A 133 9.20 -16.94 11.68
CA ARG A 133 10.28 -17.68 11.04
C ARG A 133 9.79 -18.42 9.81
N ALA A 134 10.65 -18.49 8.80
CA ALA A 134 10.48 -19.41 7.69
C ALA A 134 10.60 -20.87 8.14
N ARG A 135 9.73 -21.74 7.65
CA ARG A 135 9.85 -23.17 7.89
C ARG A 135 11.17 -23.71 7.38
N SER A 136 11.68 -24.74 8.04
CA SER A 136 12.72 -25.57 7.41
C SER A 136 12.08 -26.34 6.25
N HIS A 137 12.74 -26.34 5.10
CA HIS A 137 12.41 -27.23 3.98
C HIS A 137 13.35 -28.44 3.92
N THR A 138 14.45 -28.42 4.67
CA THR A 138 15.42 -29.51 4.77
C THR A 138 15.15 -30.43 5.96
N THR A 139 14.41 -29.95 6.96
CA THR A 139 14.01 -30.74 8.13
C THR A 139 12.51 -30.87 8.13
N GLU A 140 12.01 -32.10 8.00
CA GLU A 140 10.58 -32.36 8.12
C GLU A 140 10.10 -31.85 9.48
N ARG A 141 8.88 -31.33 9.51
CA ARG A 141 8.20 -30.94 10.74
C ARG A 141 8.90 -29.89 11.61
N LYS A 142 9.69 -28.99 11.01
CA LYS A 142 10.38 -27.92 11.75
C LYS A 142 9.83 -26.51 11.44
N TRP A 143 9.01 -26.01 12.36
CA TRP A 143 8.51 -24.63 12.40
C TRP A 143 8.74 -24.05 13.80
N GLU A 144 9.52 -22.96 13.92
CA GLU A 144 9.98 -22.47 15.23
C GLU A 144 9.11 -21.33 15.83
N THR A 145 8.08 -20.86 15.10
CA THR A 145 7.26 -19.71 15.53
C THR A 145 5.76 -19.96 15.31
N PHE A 146 5.08 -19.15 14.49
CA PHE A 146 3.67 -19.32 14.14
C PHE A 146 3.53 -20.36 13.04
N ARG A 147 2.61 -21.31 13.23
CA ARG A 147 2.35 -22.35 12.23
C ARG A 147 0.87 -22.48 11.94
N LEU A 148 0.53 -22.69 10.67
CA LEU A 148 -0.79 -23.12 10.24
C LEU A 148 -0.87 -24.66 10.29
N HIS A 149 -1.92 -25.16 10.92
CA HIS A 149 -2.27 -26.57 11.03
C HIS A 149 -3.68 -26.81 10.49
N GLY A 150 -4.04 -28.07 10.25
CA GLY A 150 -5.30 -28.45 9.63
C GLY A 150 -5.20 -28.49 8.11
N THR A 151 -6.32 -28.80 7.47
CA THR A 151 -6.40 -28.86 6.00
C THR A 151 -7.58 -28.04 5.49
N LEU A 152 -7.55 -27.65 4.22
CA LEU A 152 -8.70 -27.01 3.59
C LEU A 152 -9.90 -27.98 3.53
N ALA A 153 -9.66 -29.28 3.35
CA ALA A 153 -10.69 -30.32 3.38
C ALA A 153 -11.35 -30.44 4.75
N GLY A 154 -10.55 -30.57 5.83
CA GLY A 154 -11.08 -30.61 7.19
C GLY A 154 -11.78 -29.31 7.61
N HIS A 155 -11.38 -28.16 7.04
CA HIS A 155 -12.12 -26.92 7.23
C HIS A 155 -13.46 -26.89 6.48
N LEU A 156 -13.51 -27.45 5.26
CA LEU A 156 -14.75 -27.61 4.50
C LEU A 156 -15.73 -28.55 5.23
N GLU A 157 -15.23 -29.67 5.72
CA GLU A 157 -16.01 -30.65 6.48
C GLU A 157 -16.61 -30.04 7.74
N ALA A 158 -15.78 -29.40 8.57
CA ALA A 158 -16.20 -28.84 9.86
C ALA A 158 -17.21 -27.67 9.71
N PHE A 159 -17.10 -26.89 8.64
CA PHE A 159 -17.91 -25.67 8.46
C PHE A 159 -18.70 -25.68 7.16
N ARG A 160 -19.08 -26.85 6.67
CA ARG A 160 -19.88 -27.01 5.45
C ARG A 160 -21.16 -26.17 5.52
N HIS A 161 -21.49 -25.45 4.45
CA HIS A 161 -22.81 -24.81 4.37
C HIS A 161 -23.91 -25.87 4.17
N PRO A 162 -25.04 -25.82 4.92
CA PRO A 162 -26.10 -26.83 4.80
C PRO A 162 -26.67 -26.99 3.39
N ALA A 163 -26.75 -25.90 2.64
CA ALA A 163 -27.22 -25.90 1.25
C ALA A 163 -26.17 -26.34 0.21
N LEU A 164 -24.97 -26.77 0.63
CA LEU A 164 -23.94 -27.23 -0.31
C LEU A 164 -24.26 -28.67 -0.78
N PRO A 165 -24.34 -28.94 -2.10
CA PRO A 165 -24.76 -30.24 -2.63
C PRO A 165 -23.95 -31.40 -2.02
N PRO A 166 -24.57 -32.50 -1.55
CA PRO A 166 -23.86 -33.60 -0.88
C PRO A 166 -22.70 -34.19 -1.70
N SER A 167 -22.79 -34.17 -3.02
CA SER A 167 -21.75 -34.63 -3.95
C SER A 167 -20.43 -33.84 -3.87
N VAL A 168 -20.45 -32.62 -3.32
CA VAL A 168 -19.26 -31.79 -3.13
C VAL A 168 -18.58 -32.19 -1.82
N THR A 169 -17.62 -33.09 -1.87
CA THR A 169 -16.90 -33.58 -0.68
C THR A 169 -15.48 -33.04 -0.57
N THR A 170 -14.91 -32.55 -1.67
CA THR A 170 -13.53 -32.07 -1.72
C THR A 170 -13.42 -30.57 -1.98
N PRO A 171 -12.32 -29.92 -1.54
CA PRO A 171 -12.04 -28.54 -1.90
C PRO A 171 -11.98 -28.30 -3.42
N ALA A 172 -11.49 -29.25 -4.20
CA ALA A 172 -11.42 -29.14 -5.67
C ALA A 172 -12.82 -29.08 -6.30
N GLN A 173 -13.74 -29.96 -5.90
CA GLN A 173 -15.13 -29.93 -6.36
C GLN A 173 -15.81 -28.61 -5.99
N ALA A 174 -15.61 -28.13 -4.76
CA ALA A 174 -16.16 -26.84 -4.34
C ALA A 174 -15.61 -25.64 -5.15
N ALA A 175 -14.42 -25.76 -5.75
CA ALA A 175 -13.84 -24.73 -6.62
C ALA A 175 -14.44 -24.71 -8.03
N GLY A 176 -15.00 -25.84 -8.48
CA GLY A 176 -15.72 -25.95 -9.75
C GLY A 176 -17.14 -25.36 -9.72
N LEU A 177 -17.64 -24.97 -8.55
CA LEU A 177 -18.98 -24.39 -8.41
C LEU A 177 -19.08 -22.99 -9.02
N VAL A 178 -20.28 -22.66 -9.50
CA VAL A 178 -20.59 -21.32 -10.04
C VAL A 178 -20.27 -20.24 -8.99
N PRO A 179 -19.65 -19.10 -9.37
CA PRO A 179 -19.37 -18.03 -8.44
C PRO A 179 -20.61 -17.54 -7.70
N GLY A 180 -20.54 -17.46 -6.37
CA GLY A 180 -21.62 -16.97 -5.51
C GLY A 180 -22.29 -18.04 -4.66
N VAL A 181 -22.09 -19.33 -4.98
CA VAL A 181 -22.53 -20.44 -4.12
C VAL A 181 -21.84 -20.34 -2.74
N ARG A 182 -22.63 -20.52 -1.68
CA ARG A 182 -22.13 -20.49 -0.30
C ARG A 182 -21.53 -21.85 0.04
N VAL A 183 -20.21 -21.88 0.18
CA VAL A 183 -19.46 -23.12 0.48
C VAL A 183 -19.39 -23.40 1.98
N LEU A 184 -19.28 -22.36 2.81
CA LEU A 184 -19.08 -22.49 4.25
C LEU A 184 -20.18 -21.79 5.08
N ALA A 185 -20.51 -22.34 6.25
CA ALA A 185 -21.33 -21.75 7.30
C ALA A 185 -20.51 -21.63 8.61
N GLN A 186 -19.51 -20.75 8.61
CA GLN A 186 -18.63 -20.56 9.77
C GLN A 186 -19.32 -19.75 10.88
N PRO A 187 -19.48 -20.27 12.11
CA PRO A 187 -20.16 -19.59 13.23
C PRO A 187 -19.41 -18.32 13.64
N HIS A 188 -20.06 -17.35 14.31
CA HIS A 188 -19.42 -16.08 14.69
C HIS A 188 -18.25 -16.27 15.69
N ARG A 189 -18.45 -17.17 16.66
CA ARG A 189 -17.35 -17.72 17.47
C ARG A 189 -16.92 -19.03 16.83
N MET A 190 -15.69 -19.08 16.35
CA MET A 190 -15.11 -20.31 15.82
C MET A 190 -14.69 -21.18 17.00
N PRO A 191 -15.06 -22.47 17.03
CA PRO A 191 -14.53 -23.41 18.01
C PRO A 191 -13.00 -23.45 17.93
N THR A 192 -12.34 -23.49 19.09
CA THR A 192 -10.90 -23.71 19.16
C THR A 192 -10.64 -25.20 18.99
N PRO A 193 -9.90 -25.63 17.95
CA PRO A 193 -9.56 -27.05 17.79
C PRO A 193 -8.76 -27.54 18.99
N ALA A 194 -9.07 -28.76 19.45
CA ALA A 194 -8.27 -29.43 20.46
C ALA A 194 -6.95 -29.94 19.84
N ARG A 195 -5.89 -29.98 20.65
CA ARG A 195 -4.64 -30.63 20.24
C ARG A 195 -4.92 -32.12 19.99
N PRO A 196 -4.41 -32.71 18.90
CA PRO A 196 -4.53 -34.15 18.66
C PRO A 196 -3.99 -34.97 19.85
N VAL A 197 -4.76 -35.97 20.26
CA VAL A 197 -4.42 -36.93 21.34
C VAL A 197 -4.32 -38.34 20.78
N GLY A 198 -3.67 -39.24 21.53
CA GLY A 198 -3.49 -40.65 21.13
C GLY A 198 -2.11 -40.97 20.56
N ARG A 199 -1.98 -42.18 20.03
CA ARG A 199 -0.73 -42.71 19.46
C ARG A 199 -0.87 -42.89 17.94
N ILE A 200 0.10 -42.35 17.20
CA ILE A 200 0.19 -42.46 15.74
C ILE A 200 1.28 -43.49 15.43
N PRO A 201 0.99 -44.52 14.60
CA PRO A 201 1.99 -45.46 14.12
C PRO A 201 3.17 -44.71 13.47
N ALA A 202 4.38 -45.03 13.89
CA ALA A 202 5.61 -44.40 13.39
C ALA A 202 6.13 -45.05 12.11
N GLY A 203 5.43 -46.06 11.58
CA GLY A 203 5.82 -46.80 10.36
C GLY A 203 7.11 -47.60 10.51
N THR A 204 7.62 -47.77 11.73
CA THR A 204 8.87 -48.47 12.05
C THR A 204 8.59 -49.50 13.15
N LEU A 205 9.34 -50.59 13.16
CA LEU A 205 9.30 -51.59 14.24
C LEU A 205 10.35 -51.24 15.30
N ASP A 206 10.10 -51.62 16.55
CA ASP A 206 11.12 -51.59 17.60
C ASP A 206 12.04 -52.82 17.49
N ALA A 207 13.06 -52.89 18.35
CA ALA A 207 14.02 -54.00 18.37
C ALA A 207 13.38 -55.37 18.65
N ALA A 208 12.13 -55.41 19.14
CA ALA A 208 11.38 -56.63 19.40
C ALA A 208 10.32 -56.91 18.31
N GLY A 209 10.39 -56.22 17.16
CA GLY A 209 9.47 -56.40 16.04
C GLY A 209 8.08 -55.79 16.23
N ARG A 210 7.87 -54.95 17.25
CA ARG A 210 6.56 -54.34 17.53
C ARG A 210 6.44 -52.99 16.83
N PRO A 211 5.25 -52.61 16.32
CA PRO A 211 5.04 -51.30 15.72
C PRO A 211 5.33 -50.18 16.71
N ARG A 212 6.31 -49.34 16.39
CA ARG A 212 6.55 -48.10 17.14
C ARG A 212 5.39 -47.16 16.89
N ALA A 213 4.97 -46.49 17.96
CA ALA A 213 4.01 -45.42 17.88
C ALA A 213 4.53 -44.20 18.63
N ARG A 214 4.25 -43.01 18.10
CA ARG A 214 4.58 -41.73 18.75
C ARG A 214 3.31 -41.04 19.22
N ALA A 215 3.42 -40.13 20.18
CA ALA A 215 2.30 -39.28 20.55
C ALA A 215 1.83 -38.45 19.34
N ALA A 216 0.51 -38.28 19.21
CA ALA A 216 -0.07 -37.35 18.27
C ALA A 216 0.36 -35.92 18.60
N THR A 217 0.59 -35.13 17.56
CA THR A 217 1.00 -33.74 17.65
C THR A 217 0.13 -32.91 16.74
N TRP A 218 0.28 -31.58 16.78
CA TRP A 218 -0.39 -30.72 15.81
C TRP A 218 0.01 -31.00 14.35
N PHE A 219 1.10 -31.75 14.06
CA PHE A 219 1.39 -32.21 12.69
C PHE A 219 0.35 -33.20 12.16
N ASP A 220 -0.36 -33.88 13.06
CA ASP A 220 -1.36 -34.90 12.76
C ASP A 220 -2.79 -34.31 12.70
N HIS A 221 -2.93 -33.00 12.94
CA HIS A 221 -4.23 -32.31 12.89
C HIS A 221 -4.68 -32.13 11.43
N THR A 222 -5.69 -32.88 11.01
CA THR A 222 -6.29 -32.82 9.66
C THR A 222 -7.56 -31.97 9.58
N GLY A 223 -8.10 -31.55 10.73
CA GLY A 223 -9.36 -30.82 10.85
C GLY A 223 -9.28 -29.34 10.41
N PRO A 224 -10.11 -28.45 10.98
CA PRO A 224 -10.18 -27.06 10.53
C PRO A 224 -8.88 -26.30 10.74
N LEU A 225 -8.59 -25.42 9.78
CA LEU A 225 -7.40 -24.56 9.79
C LEU A 225 -7.28 -23.71 11.05
N THR A 226 -6.11 -23.79 11.71
CA THR A 226 -5.80 -23.04 12.93
C THR A 226 -4.34 -22.62 12.97
N VAL A 227 -4.06 -21.44 13.50
CA VAL A 227 -2.69 -20.97 13.73
C VAL A 227 -2.30 -21.26 15.17
N VAL A 228 -1.20 -21.98 15.35
CA VAL A 228 -0.67 -22.34 16.67
C VAL A 228 0.66 -21.63 16.90
N PHE A 229 0.83 -21.10 18.09
CA PHE A 229 2.10 -20.64 18.63
C PHE A 229 2.39 -21.37 19.94
N ALA A 230 3.52 -22.08 20.00
CA ALA A 230 3.86 -22.92 21.15
C ALA A 230 4.20 -22.16 22.44
N GLY A 231 4.32 -20.83 22.38
CA GLY A 231 4.69 -20.00 23.53
C GLY A 231 6.21 -19.80 23.67
N GLY A 232 6.59 -19.08 24.73
CA GLY A 232 7.98 -19.00 25.17
C GLY A 232 8.37 -20.19 26.06
N PRO A 233 9.67 -20.37 26.36
CA PRO A 233 10.18 -21.57 27.04
C PRO A 233 9.62 -21.77 28.46
N THR A 234 9.13 -20.71 29.12
CA THR A 234 8.51 -20.74 30.46
C THR A 234 6.99 -20.49 30.41
N GLY A 235 6.40 -20.47 29.22
CA GLY A 235 5.06 -19.92 28.98
C GLY A 235 3.87 -20.77 29.45
N ARG A 236 2.70 -20.13 29.51
CA ARG A 236 1.39 -20.69 29.92
C ARG A 236 0.74 -21.62 28.88
N GLY A 237 1.52 -22.45 28.19
CA GLY A 237 1.06 -23.35 27.14
C GLY A 237 0.91 -22.70 25.76
N GLU A 238 0.25 -23.40 24.83
CA GLU A 238 0.11 -22.98 23.43
C GLU A 238 -0.97 -21.88 23.27
N ILE A 239 -0.81 -21.01 22.27
CA ILE A 239 -1.84 -20.08 21.80
C ILE A 239 -2.41 -20.65 20.50
N VAL A 240 -3.69 -21.03 20.51
CA VAL A 240 -4.40 -21.60 19.35
C VAL A 240 -5.39 -20.57 18.82
N LEU A 241 -5.25 -20.20 17.55
CA LEU A 241 -5.98 -19.12 16.90
C LEU A 241 -6.74 -19.67 15.69
N PRO A 242 -8.05 -19.96 15.81
CA PRO A 242 -8.86 -20.44 14.71
C PRO A 242 -8.85 -19.48 13.52
N VAL A 243 -8.70 -20.02 12.32
CA VAL A 243 -8.73 -19.23 11.08
C VAL A 243 -10.17 -19.12 10.59
N ARG A 244 -10.60 -17.90 10.24
CA ARG A 244 -11.84 -17.69 9.50
C ARG A 244 -11.54 -17.47 8.02
N LEU A 245 -11.97 -18.39 7.16
CA LEU A 245 -11.79 -18.25 5.72
C LEU A 245 -12.75 -17.24 5.13
N ALA A 246 -12.24 -16.39 4.23
CA ALA A 246 -13.04 -15.38 3.54
C ALA A 246 -14.05 -16.04 2.58
N GLN A 247 -15.29 -15.57 2.62
CA GLN A 247 -16.38 -16.09 1.79
C GLN A 247 -16.81 -15.08 0.71
N GLY A 248 -17.53 -15.54 -0.30
CA GLY A 248 -18.07 -14.74 -1.40
C GLY A 248 -17.69 -15.28 -2.78
N ALA A 249 -18.27 -14.68 -3.82
CA ALA A 249 -18.06 -15.10 -5.20
C ALA A 249 -16.57 -15.12 -5.57
N GLY A 250 -16.11 -16.22 -6.17
CA GLY A 250 -14.73 -16.42 -6.61
C GLY A 250 -13.69 -16.56 -5.49
N ARG A 251 -14.09 -16.62 -4.21
CA ARG A 251 -13.15 -16.78 -3.10
C ARG A 251 -12.61 -18.20 -2.96
N TRP A 252 -13.41 -19.22 -3.28
CA TRP A 252 -12.99 -20.59 -3.04
C TRP A 252 -11.82 -21.05 -3.93
N PRO A 253 -11.79 -20.77 -5.25
CA PRO A 253 -10.60 -21.03 -6.06
C PRO A 253 -9.34 -20.30 -5.57
N TYR A 254 -9.50 -19.08 -5.03
CA TYR A 254 -8.41 -18.35 -4.38
C TYR A 254 -7.91 -19.06 -3.12
N LEU A 255 -8.81 -19.57 -2.27
CA LEU A 255 -8.43 -20.32 -1.06
C LEU A 255 -7.74 -21.63 -1.42
N LEU A 256 -8.26 -22.36 -2.41
CA LEU A 256 -7.66 -23.60 -2.92
C LEU A 256 -6.20 -23.39 -3.34
N HIS A 257 -5.93 -22.35 -4.13
CA HIS A 257 -4.57 -22.00 -4.60
C HIS A 257 -3.55 -21.87 -3.46
N TYR A 258 -3.94 -21.27 -2.34
CA TYR A 258 -3.00 -20.99 -1.24
C TYR A 258 -2.98 -22.08 -0.15
N LEU A 259 -4.08 -22.79 0.05
CA LEU A 259 -4.31 -23.61 1.25
C LEU A 259 -4.43 -25.11 0.96
N ASN A 260 -4.55 -25.53 -0.30
CA ASN A 260 -4.68 -26.94 -0.64
C ASN A 260 -3.37 -27.73 -0.45
N ASP A 261 -2.22 -27.07 -0.62
CA ASP A 261 -0.91 -27.68 -0.49
C ASP A 261 -0.12 -27.08 0.70
N PRO A 262 -0.11 -27.74 1.87
CA PRO A 262 0.71 -27.35 3.02
C PRO A 262 2.21 -27.36 2.70
N GLY A 263 2.64 -28.12 1.69
CA GLY A 263 3.99 -28.15 1.14
C GLY A 263 4.43 -26.83 0.51
N LEU A 264 3.56 -25.85 0.33
CA LEU A 264 3.96 -24.51 -0.15
C LEU A 264 4.04 -23.46 0.95
N TRP A 265 3.53 -23.74 2.15
CA TRP A 265 3.48 -22.79 3.26
C TRP A 265 4.86 -22.47 3.79
N HIS A 266 5.28 -21.21 3.72
CA HIS A 266 6.66 -20.85 4.04
C HIS A 266 6.82 -20.20 5.41
N LYS A 267 6.00 -19.19 5.72
CA LYS A 267 6.17 -18.33 6.89
C LYS A 267 4.86 -17.67 7.24
N ILE A 268 4.62 -17.42 8.53
CA ILE A 268 3.46 -16.64 9.00
C ILE A 268 3.95 -15.42 9.77
N ASP A 269 3.52 -14.24 9.35
CA ASP A 269 3.62 -13.04 10.19
C ASP A 269 2.28 -12.85 10.93
N LEU A 270 2.34 -12.68 12.25
CA LEU A 270 1.16 -12.35 13.05
C LEU A 270 0.93 -10.83 12.99
N VAL A 271 -0.23 -10.42 12.48
CA VAL A 271 -0.56 -9.03 12.21
C VAL A 271 -1.79 -8.61 13.01
N ARG A 272 -1.77 -7.39 13.53
CA ARG A 272 -2.94 -6.74 14.13
C ARG A 272 -3.29 -5.47 13.37
N ARG A 273 -4.59 -5.26 13.15
CA ARG A 273 -5.14 -4.05 12.53
C ARG A 273 -6.08 -3.39 13.52
N ARG A 274 -6.00 -2.07 13.64
CA ARG A 274 -6.97 -1.32 14.45
C ARG A 274 -8.37 -1.55 13.89
N ASP A 275 -9.25 -2.03 14.75
CA ASP A 275 -10.63 -2.25 14.40
C ASP A 275 -11.52 -1.85 15.58
N PRO A 276 -12.20 -0.70 15.51
CA PRO A 276 -13.08 -0.22 16.57
C PRO A 276 -14.28 -1.13 16.83
N ALA A 277 -14.61 -2.01 15.90
CA ALA A 277 -15.69 -2.98 16.05
C ALA A 277 -15.20 -4.30 16.67
N ALA A 278 -13.88 -4.55 16.66
CA ALA A 278 -13.32 -5.73 17.28
C ALA A 278 -13.19 -5.58 18.80
N LEU A 279 -13.37 -6.69 19.50
CA LEU A 279 -13.11 -6.81 20.92
C LEU A 279 -11.63 -6.46 21.20
N GLY A 280 -11.37 -5.57 22.17
CA GLY A 280 -10.01 -5.07 22.46
C GLY A 280 -9.49 -4.01 21.46
N GLY A 281 -10.27 -3.64 20.45
CA GLY A 281 -9.92 -2.61 19.47
C GLY A 281 -8.94 -3.06 18.37
N TRP A 282 -8.66 -4.35 18.28
CA TRP A 282 -7.75 -4.96 17.31
C TRP A 282 -8.39 -6.18 16.64
N ALA A 283 -8.30 -6.24 15.31
CA ALA A 283 -8.51 -7.45 14.54
C ALA A 283 -7.15 -8.11 14.26
N TYR A 284 -7.08 -9.43 14.34
CA TYR A 284 -5.86 -10.20 14.14
C TYR A 284 -5.90 -10.99 12.82
N GLU A 285 -4.76 -11.06 12.16
CA GLU A 285 -4.59 -11.73 10.87
C GLU A 285 -3.27 -12.50 10.88
N ALA A 286 -3.25 -13.71 10.31
CA ALA A 286 -2.04 -14.40 9.93
C ALA A 286 -1.75 -14.09 8.46
N HIS A 287 -0.58 -13.49 8.18
CA HIS A 287 -0.12 -13.26 6.82
C HIS A 287 0.75 -14.44 6.44
N LEU A 288 0.12 -15.43 5.80
CA LEU A 288 0.79 -16.66 5.36
C LEU A 288 1.46 -16.41 4.02
N MET A 289 2.78 -16.50 4.03
CA MET A 289 3.65 -16.49 2.88
C MET A 289 3.74 -17.89 2.28
N VAL A 290 3.55 -17.99 0.96
CA VAL A 290 3.50 -19.24 0.21
C VAL A 290 4.52 -19.20 -0.92
N LEU A 291 5.27 -20.29 -1.12
CA LEU A 291 6.25 -20.46 -2.20
C LEU A 291 5.57 -20.76 -3.54
N ALA A 292 4.54 -19.99 -3.87
CA ALA A 292 3.81 -20.06 -5.13
C ALA A 292 3.74 -18.66 -5.77
N PRO A 293 3.51 -18.55 -7.08
CA PRO A 293 3.09 -17.29 -7.69
C PRO A 293 1.75 -16.83 -7.08
N GLY A 294 1.48 -15.52 -7.21
CA GLY A 294 0.20 -14.98 -6.76
C GLY A 294 -0.97 -15.54 -7.57
N TYR A 295 -2.10 -15.78 -6.91
CA TYR A 295 -3.31 -16.23 -7.59
C TYR A 295 -3.79 -15.21 -8.64
N ALA A 296 -4.03 -15.71 -9.86
CA ALA A 296 -4.78 -15.04 -10.92
C ALA A 296 -5.98 -15.91 -11.30
N SER A 297 -7.17 -15.32 -11.41
CA SER A 297 -8.36 -16.07 -11.83
C SER A 297 -8.23 -16.54 -13.28
N PRO A 298 -8.93 -17.61 -13.71
CA PRO A 298 -8.97 -18.03 -15.10
C PRO A 298 -9.28 -16.87 -16.06
N ALA A 299 -10.33 -16.09 -15.77
CA ALA A 299 -10.69 -14.91 -16.55
C ALA A 299 -9.57 -13.85 -16.62
N THR A 300 -8.80 -13.65 -15.53
CA THR A 300 -7.65 -12.73 -15.54
C THR A 300 -6.53 -13.27 -16.43
N ARG A 301 -6.26 -14.58 -16.39
CA ARG A 301 -5.25 -15.20 -17.24
C ARG A 301 -5.64 -15.11 -18.71
N THR A 302 -6.87 -15.47 -19.06
CA THR A 302 -7.40 -15.35 -20.43
C THR A 302 -7.28 -13.92 -20.94
N ARG A 303 -7.72 -12.92 -20.15
CA ARG A 303 -7.59 -11.51 -20.53
C ARG A 303 -6.14 -11.11 -20.79
N ARG A 304 -5.19 -11.57 -19.95
CA ARG A 304 -3.77 -11.27 -20.14
C ARG A 304 -3.21 -11.94 -21.38
N CYS A 305 -3.57 -13.19 -21.65
CA CYS A 305 -3.16 -13.86 -22.90
C CYS A 305 -3.69 -13.12 -24.13
N GLN A 306 -4.96 -12.71 -24.12
CA GLN A 306 -5.56 -11.90 -25.20
C GLN A 306 -4.84 -10.56 -25.36
N ALA A 307 -4.59 -9.86 -24.26
CA ALA A 307 -3.88 -8.57 -24.26
C ALA A 307 -2.44 -8.70 -24.79
N ALA A 308 -1.73 -9.77 -24.43
CA ALA A 308 -0.39 -10.04 -24.91
C ALA A 308 -0.36 -10.30 -26.43
N ALA A 309 -1.40 -10.92 -26.98
CA ALA A 309 -1.54 -11.20 -28.40
C ALA A 309 -1.96 -9.99 -29.26
N LEU A 310 -2.26 -8.83 -28.66
CA LEU A 310 -2.69 -7.65 -29.43
C LEU A 310 -1.57 -7.05 -30.29
N GLU A 311 -0.30 -7.32 -29.98
CA GLU A 311 0.87 -6.76 -30.70
C GLU A 311 0.77 -5.24 -30.96
N ARG A 312 0.37 -4.49 -29.92
CA ARG A 312 0.23 -3.03 -29.96
C ARG A 312 1.34 -2.35 -29.19
N VAL A 313 1.69 -1.15 -29.66
CA VAL A 313 2.50 -0.18 -28.92
C VAL A 313 1.62 1.00 -28.57
N GLY A 314 1.74 1.49 -27.34
CA GLY A 314 0.94 2.60 -26.87
C GLY A 314 1.73 3.58 -26.03
N GLY A 315 1.17 4.77 -25.91
CA GLY A 315 1.67 5.80 -25.02
C GLY A 315 0.57 6.30 -24.10
N VAL A 316 1.01 6.87 -22.98
CA VAL A 316 0.18 7.29 -21.87
C VAL A 316 0.58 8.70 -21.50
N ASP A 317 -0.39 9.61 -21.44
CA ASP A 317 -0.21 10.91 -20.82
C ASP A 317 -0.98 10.98 -19.49
N GLY A 318 -0.24 11.28 -18.43
CA GLY A 318 -0.76 11.39 -17.09
C GLY A 318 -0.93 12.84 -16.69
N ASN A 319 -2.09 13.18 -16.13
CA ASN A 319 -2.37 14.52 -15.66
C ASN A 319 -3.03 14.46 -14.26
N VAL A 320 -3.21 15.61 -13.64
CA VAL A 320 -3.83 15.78 -12.33
C VAL A 320 -5.31 15.33 -12.34
N SER A 321 -6.00 15.51 -13.47
CA SER A 321 -7.45 15.30 -13.61
C SER A 321 -7.86 14.13 -14.50
N ASN A 322 -6.98 13.65 -15.36
CA ASN A 322 -7.27 12.58 -16.32
C ASN A 322 -6.03 11.67 -16.53
N LEU A 323 -6.23 10.58 -17.27
CA LEU A 323 -5.17 9.78 -17.90
C LEU A 323 -5.61 9.54 -19.35
N ALA A 324 -4.77 9.88 -20.32
CA ALA A 324 -4.98 9.61 -21.73
C ALA A 324 -4.09 8.45 -22.17
N VAL A 325 -4.62 7.53 -22.98
CA VAL A 325 -3.88 6.41 -23.56
C VAL A 325 -4.21 6.33 -25.04
N VAL A 326 -3.20 6.18 -25.88
CA VAL A 326 -3.36 5.95 -27.32
C VAL A 326 -2.46 4.80 -27.71
N SER A 327 -2.95 3.88 -28.54
CA SER A 327 -2.12 2.80 -29.09
C SER A 327 -2.44 2.51 -30.55
N LEU A 328 -1.46 1.92 -31.23
CA LEU A 328 -1.47 1.52 -32.63
C LEU A 328 -0.90 0.09 -32.78
N PRO A 329 -1.17 -0.62 -33.89
CA PRO A 329 -0.45 -1.85 -34.20
C PRO A 329 1.06 -1.62 -34.22
N ALA A 330 1.86 -2.56 -33.69
CA ALA A 330 3.32 -2.43 -33.62
C ALA A 330 3.98 -2.33 -35.01
N THR A 331 3.38 -3.00 -36.00
CA THR A 331 3.80 -3.03 -37.41
C THR A 331 3.51 -1.71 -38.15
N LEU A 332 2.58 -0.90 -37.62
CA LEU A 332 2.00 0.26 -38.31
C LEU A 332 1.30 -0.08 -39.63
N ASN A 333 0.91 -1.33 -39.84
CA ASN A 333 0.06 -1.72 -40.97
C ASN A 333 -1.42 -1.48 -40.60
N PRO A 334 -2.19 -0.69 -41.38
CA PRO A 334 -3.62 -0.50 -41.13
C PRO A 334 -4.45 -1.79 -41.11
N ASP A 335 -4.03 -2.83 -41.82
CA ASP A 335 -4.72 -4.13 -41.86
C ASP A 335 -4.62 -4.90 -40.53
N ASP A 336 -3.58 -4.62 -39.72
CA ASP A 336 -3.36 -5.23 -38.40
C ASP A 336 -4.21 -4.55 -37.30
N GLY A 337 -4.97 -3.50 -37.66
CA GLY A 337 -5.98 -2.87 -36.82
C GLY A 337 -5.88 -1.34 -36.73
N GLY A 338 -6.94 -0.71 -36.23
CA GLY A 338 -7.03 0.75 -36.13
C GLY A 338 -6.31 1.35 -34.92
N VAL A 339 -6.36 2.68 -34.82
CA VAL A 339 -5.90 3.46 -33.67
C VAL A 339 -6.94 3.38 -32.55
N CYS A 340 -6.49 3.16 -31.32
CA CYS A 340 -7.36 3.05 -30.15
C CYS A 340 -6.99 4.13 -29.12
N SER A 341 -7.99 4.83 -28.59
CA SER A 341 -7.79 5.84 -27.53
C SER A 341 -8.72 5.66 -26.33
N ASP A 342 -8.16 5.84 -25.13
CA ASP A 342 -8.91 5.89 -23.87
C ASP A 342 -8.62 7.20 -23.14
N ARG A 343 -9.69 7.86 -22.66
CA ARG A 343 -9.57 8.99 -21.73
C ARG A 343 -10.25 8.69 -20.40
N ILE A 344 -9.44 8.40 -19.39
CA ILE A 344 -9.91 8.07 -18.05
C ILE A 344 -10.12 9.35 -17.24
N THR A 345 -11.38 9.63 -16.90
CA THR A 345 -11.77 10.71 -15.99
C THR A 345 -12.55 10.16 -14.80
N LEU A 346 -12.89 11.03 -13.83
CA LEU A 346 -13.84 10.69 -12.78
C LEU A 346 -15.25 10.95 -13.28
N THR A 347 -16.13 9.95 -13.20
CA THR A 347 -17.54 10.17 -13.51
C THR A 347 -18.19 11.14 -12.52
N GLU A 348 -19.28 11.80 -12.87
CA GLU A 348 -20.01 12.69 -11.96
C GLU A 348 -20.39 11.99 -10.65
N GLN A 349 -20.87 10.75 -10.74
CA GLN A 349 -21.19 9.92 -9.59
C GLN A 349 -19.97 9.67 -8.69
N GLU A 350 -18.79 9.42 -9.27
CA GLU A 350 -17.54 9.27 -8.51
C GLU A 350 -17.14 10.58 -7.83
N GLN A 351 -17.27 11.71 -8.53
CA GLN A 351 -16.98 13.04 -8.00
C GLN A 351 -17.88 13.36 -6.79
N ASP A 352 -19.17 13.08 -6.89
CA ASP A 352 -20.15 13.27 -5.82
C ASP A 352 -19.88 12.36 -4.62
N ALA A 353 -19.59 11.08 -4.87
CA ALA A 353 -19.23 10.14 -3.83
C ALA A 353 -17.98 10.59 -3.05
N LEU A 354 -16.95 11.08 -3.77
CA LEU A 354 -15.75 11.65 -3.18
C LEU A 354 -16.03 12.93 -2.40
N ALA A 355 -16.89 13.81 -2.91
CA ALA A 355 -17.31 15.03 -2.22
C ALA A 355 -18.04 14.71 -0.91
N ALA A 356 -18.97 13.76 -0.93
CA ALA A 356 -19.69 13.28 0.24
C ALA A 356 -18.74 12.63 1.26
N ALA A 357 -17.81 11.77 0.81
CA ALA A 357 -16.81 11.14 1.66
C ALA A 357 -15.91 12.19 2.35
N ARG A 358 -15.47 13.22 1.62
CA ARG A 358 -14.70 14.36 2.15
C ARG A 358 -15.48 15.15 3.19
N LYS A 359 -16.77 15.43 2.95
CA LYS A 359 -17.65 16.10 3.92
C LYS A 359 -17.73 15.28 5.22
N LYS A 360 -17.93 13.97 5.11
CA LYS A 360 -17.94 13.06 6.27
C LYS A 360 -16.58 13.02 7.00
N ALA A 361 -15.47 12.97 6.28
CA ALA A 361 -14.12 12.99 6.85
C ALA A 361 -13.84 14.28 7.62
N ARG A 362 -14.18 15.45 7.04
CA ARG A 362 -14.08 16.75 7.74
C ARG A 362 -14.96 16.78 8.99
N GLY A 363 -16.18 16.23 8.93
CA GLY A 363 -17.06 16.11 10.09
C GLY A 363 -16.43 15.32 11.23
N ARG A 364 -15.83 14.16 10.93
CA ARG A 364 -15.10 13.34 11.91
C ARG A 364 -13.87 14.06 12.47
N GLN A 365 -13.08 14.73 11.62
CA GLN A 365 -11.92 15.51 12.09
C GLN A 365 -12.35 16.66 13.02
N ARG A 366 -13.46 17.33 12.71
CA ARG A 366 -14.04 18.36 13.59
C ARG A 366 -14.49 17.74 14.92
N ALA A 367 -15.13 16.58 14.91
CA ALA A 367 -15.54 15.87 16.12
C ALA A 367 -14.33 15.45 16.98
N LEU A 368 -13.24 14.96 16.36
CA LEU A 368 -11.97 14.69 17.05
C LEU A 368 -11.41 15.94 17.71
N ASN A 369 -11.36 17.05 16.98
CA ASN A 369 -10.86 18.32 17.50
C ASN A 369 -11.73 18.84 18.65
N ARG A 370 -13.06 18.74 18.55
CA ARG A 370 -14.00 19.12 19.63
C ARG A 370 -13.79 18.28 20.89
N SER A 371 -13.72 16.96 20.73
CA SER A 371 -13.52 16.05 21.86
C SER A 371 -12.18 16.32 22.56
N ARG A 372 -11.09 16.51 21.79
CA ARG A 372 -9.79 16.87 22.37
C ARG A 372 -9.83 18.21 23.12
N ARG A 373 -10.51 19.22 22.58
CA ARG A 373 -10.68 20.54 23.24
C ARG A 373 -11.48 20.42 24.53
N ALA A 374 -12.53 19.60 24.54
CA ALA A 374 -13.36 19.39 25.72
C ALA A 374 -12.57 18.76 26.88
N THR A 375 -11.65 17.83 26.59
CA THR A 375 -10.81 17.20 27.62
C THR A 375 -9.57 18.03 27.98
N ASN A 376 -9.24 19.06 27.20
CA ASN A 376 -8.05 19.91 27.42
C ASN A 376 -8.39 21.41 27.25
N PRO A 377 -9.43 21.95 27.91
CA PRO A 377 -9.94 23.29 27.60
C PRO A 377 -8.89 24.38 27.86
N GLN A 378 -8.07 24.23 28.89
CA GLN A 378 -7.02 25.19 29.25
C GLN A 378 -5.95 25.38 28.16
N GLN A 379 -5.81 24.41 27.24
CA GLN A 379 -4.86 24.47 26.14
C GLN A 379 -5.37 25.31 24.96
N TYR A 380 -6.61 25.77 24.98
CA TYR A 380 -7.24 26.48 23.87
C TYR A 380 -7.75 27.86 24.30
N GLN A 381 -7.78 28.78 23.33
CA GLN A 381 -8.37 30.10 23.52
C GLN A 381 -9.87 30.09 23.16
N ARG A 382 -10.61 31.08 23.63
CA ARG A 382 -11.97 31.36 23.12
C ARG A 382 -11.87 31.83 21.66
N SER A 383 -12.82 31.42 20.82
CA SER A 383 -12.89 31.90 19.44
C SER A 383 -13.32 33.36 19.38
N ARG A 384 -13.08 34.04 18.25
CA ARG A 384 -13.58 35.42 18.01
C ARG A 384 -15.08 35.54 18.29
N ARG A 385 -15.88 34.55 17.85
CA ARG A 385 -17.33 34.51 18.10
C ARG A 385 -17.69 34.33 19.58
N GLN A 386 -16.90 33.56 20.32
CA GLN A 386 -17.11 33.38 21.76
C GLN A 386 -16.81 34.69 22.50
N LYS A 387 -15.70 35.35 22.19
CA LYS A 387 -15.34 36.67 22.75
C LYS A 387 -16.39 37.74 22.46
N ALA A 388 -16.76 37.92 21.18
CA ALA A 388 -17.78 38.89 20.77
C ALA A 388 -19.15 38.65 21.43
N ARG A 389 -19.50 37.39 21.70
CA ARG A 389 -20.73 37.07 22.44
C ARG A 389 -20.63 37.46 23.90
N ASP A 390 -19.48 37.23 24.53
CA ASP A 390 -19.27 37.61 25.93
C ASP A 390 -19.24 39.14 26.09
N GLU A 391 -18.64 39.86 25.13
CA GLU A 391 -18.67 41.32 25.03
C GLU A 391 -20.10 41.85 24.91
N ARG A 392 -20.93 41.30 24.00
CA ARG A 392 -22.35 41.68 23.88
C ARG A 392 -23.14 41.41 25.15
N ARG A 393 -22.87 40.30 25.85
CA ARG A 393 -23.55 40.00 27.12
C ARG A 393 -23.15 40.97 28.21
N ARG A 394 -21.86 41.29 28.31
CA ARG A 394 -21.33 42.28 29.25
C ARG A 394 -21.94 43.66 29.01
N ALA A 395 -22.05 44.09 27.75
CA ALA A 395 -22.71 45.34 27.39
C ALA A 395 -24.20 45.38 27.79
N ALA A 396 -24.85 44.22 27.85
CA ALA A 396 -26.24 44.07 28.29
C ALA A 396 -26.39 43.78 29.80
N GLY A 397 -25.34 43.96 30.61
CA GLY A 397 -25.38 43.67 32.06
C GLY A 397 -25.50 42.19 32.43
N LEU A 398 -25.37 41.28 31.45
CA LEU A 398 -25.52 39.83 31.67
C LEU A 398 -24.17 39.16 31.96
N PRO A 399 -24.15 38.13 32.84
CA PRO A 399 -22.92 37.41 33.13
C PRO A 399 -22.38 36.65 31.90
N PRO A 400 -21.04 36.45 31.80
CA PRO A 400 -20.42 35.69 30.71
C PRO A 400 -20.99 34.27 30.64
N LYS A 401 -21.19 33.76 29.42
CA LYS A 401 -21.70 32.39 29.26
C LYS A 401 -20.61 31.38 29.63
N ALA A 402 -20.94 30.38 30.45
CA ALA A 402 -20.03 29.26 30.70
C ALA A 402 -19.65 28.57 29.39
N VAL A 403 -18.35 28.49 29.09
CA VAL A 403 -17.82 27.83 27.88
C VAL A 403 -17.12 26.54 28.26
N ALA A 404 -17.82 25.42 28.16
CA ALA A 404 -17.24 24.10 28.41
C ALA A 404 -16.18 23.69 27.36
N VAL A 405 -16.33 24.16 26.10
CA VAL A 405 -15.42 23.80 25.00
C VAL A 405 -14.94 25.06 24.27
N PRO A 406 -13.70 25.51 24.50
CA PRO A 406 -13.12 26.64 23.75
C PRO A 406 -12.99 26.32 22.26
N ALA A 407 -13.47 27.22 21.41
CA ALA A 407 -13.52 27.02 19.96
C ALA A 407 -12.35 27.71 19.22
N GLY A 408 -11.49 28.44 19.92
CA GLY A 408 -10.36 29.17 19.34
C GLY A 408 -9.14 28.30 19.04
N PRO A 409 -8.04 28.94 18.62
CA PRO A 409 -6.76 28.27 18.39
C PRO A 409 -6.16 27.72 19.69
N ARG A 410 -5.21 26.80 19.56
CA ARG A 410 -4.43 26.30 20.69
C ARG A 410 -3.50 27.41 21.19
N ARG A 411 -3.25 27.46 22.50
CA ARG A 411 -2.27 28.37 23.08
C ARG A 411 -0.86 27.98 22.63
N THR A 412 -0.14 28.93 22.05
CA THR A 412 1.25 28.78 21.60
C THR A 412 2.17 29.70 22.39
N THR A 413 3.46 29.38 22.37
CA THR A 413 4.55 30.28 22.76
C THR A 413 4.70 31.39 21.71
N THR A 414 5.53 32.39 22.00
CA THR A 414 5.90 33.47 21.05
C THR A 414 6.50 32.93 19.75
N THR A 415 7.20 31.79 19.81
CA THR A 415 7.78 31.09 18.63
C THR A 415 6.77 30.23 17.85
N GLY A 416 5.47 30.33 18.16
CA GLY A 416 4.41 29.56 17.49
C GLY A 416 4.31 28.09 17.91
N LYS A 417 5.20 27.59 18.78
CA LYS A 417 5.15 26.21 19.29
C LYS A 417 4.03 26.04 20.31
N PRO A 418 3.26 24.92 20.31
CA PRO A 418 2.24 24.66 21.33
C PRO A 418 2.83 24.70 22.75
N ARG A 419 2.19 25.43 23.69
CA ARG A 419 2.66 25.47 25.10
C ARG A 419 2.73 24.08 25.73
N GLN A 420 1.78 23.22 25.35
CA GLN A 420 1.81 21.79 25.62
C GLN A 420 1.80 21.02 24.30
N ALA A 421 2.70 20.04 24.16
CA ALA A 421 2.70 19.13 23.03
C ALA A 421 1.45 18.24 23.01
N TYR A 422 0.88 17.99 21.83
CA TYR A 422 -0.32 17.15 21.64
C TYR A 422 -0.25 15.74 22.21
N ARG A 423 0.97 15.20 22.41
CA ARG A 423 1.22 13.88 23.00
C ARG A 423 0.97 13.82 24.51
N ARG A 424 0.94 14.98 25.18
CA ARG A 424 0.63 15.12 26.62
C ARG A 424 -0.85 15.45 26.88
N ASP A 425 -1.67 15.53 25.84
CA ASP A 425 -3.11 15.78 25.99
C ASP A 425 -3.80 14.58 26.63
N THR A 426 -4.72 14.85 27.56
CA THR A 426 -5.64 13.84 28.08
C THR A 426 -6.66 13.51 26.98
N LEU A 427 -6.83 12.22 26.66
CA LEU A 427 -7.71 11.77 25.59
C LEU A 427 -8.83 10.91 26.15
N SER A 428 -10.07 11.31 25.96
CA SER A 428 -11.24 10.52 26.37
C SER A 428 -11.37 9.20 25.61
N ALA A 429 -12.10 8.24 26.18
CA ALA A 429 -12.43 6.98 25.50
C ALA A 429 -13.14 7.24 24.16
N GLY A 430 -14.11 8.18 24.14
CA GLY A 430 -14.79 8.60 22.92
C GLY A 430 -13.86 9.14 21.84
N TYR A 431 -12.82 9.94 22.21
CA TYR A 431 -11.80 10.39 21.27
C TYR A 431 -11.05 9.22 20.64
N ARG A 432 -10.63 8.25 21.45
CA ARG A 432 -9.86 7.08 21.01
C ARG A 432 -10.68 6.24 20.03
N THR A 433 -11.94 5.96 20.35
CA THR A 433 -12.88 5.23 19.48
C THR A 433 -13.13 5.97 18.16
N LEU A 434 -13.41 7.27 18.22
CA LEU A 434 -13.61 8.07 17.01
C LEU A 434 -12.35 8.12 16.13
N ARG A 435 -11.17 8.20 16.74
CA ARG A 435 -9.89 8.21 16.00
C ARG A 435 -9.67 6.88 15.32
N ALA A 436 -9.93 5.77 16.01
CA ALA A 436 -9.84 4.43 15.43
C ALA A 436 -10.81 4.26 14.25
N ARG A 437 -12.07 4.72 14.38
CA ARG A 437 -13.05 4.73 13.27
C ARG A 437 -12.59 5.58 12.10
N HIS A 438 -12.05 6.78 12.36
CA HIS A 438 -11.51 7.64 11.32
C HIS A 438 -10.35 6.98 10.55
N SER A 439 -9.42 6.34 11.26
CA SER A 439 -8.32 5.59 10.67
C SER A 439 -8.80 4.38 9.86
N ALA A 440 -9.75 3.60 10.37
CA ALA A 440 -10.31 2.45 9.66
C ALA A 440 -10.95 2.87 8.33
N MET A 441 -11.77 3.93 8.34
CA MET A 441 -12.38 4.45 7.11
C MET A 441 -11.35 4.98 6.11
N ALA A 442 -10.27 5.62 6.57
CA ALA A 442 -9.19 6.08 5.70
C ALA A 442 -8.45 4.89 5.05
N ALA A 443 -8.24 3.79 5.79
CA ALA A 443 -7.66 2.57 5.26
C ALA A 443 -8.58 1.93 4.21
N SER A 444 -9.89 1.81 4.47
CA SER A 444 -10.87 1.31 3.50
C SER A 444 -10.92 2.17 2.23
N ALA A 445 -10.88 3.50 2.36
CA ALA A 445 -10.82 4.39 1.19
C ALA A 445 -9.53 4.19 0.38
N ALA A 446 -8.39 4.03 1.05
CA ALA A 446 -7.13 3.73 0.38
C ALA A 446 -7.17 2.36 -0.33
N GLU A 447 -7.83 1.36 0.23
CA GLU A 447 -8.01 0.05 -0.43
C GLU A 447 -8.92 0.15 -1.65
N ALA A 448 -10.05 0.86 -1.54
CA ALA A 448 -10.96 1.11 -2.65
C ALA A 448 -10.26 1.83 -3.81
N SER A 449 -9.45 2.86 -3.54
CA SER A 449 -8.68 3.54 -4.59
C SER A 449 -7.64 2.62 -5.26
N ARG A 450 -6.99 1.71 -4.50
CA ARG A 450 -6.08 0.72 -5.12
C ARG A 450 -6.85 -0.27 -6.00
N HIS A 451 -8.02 -0.73 -5.55
CA HIS A 451 -8.86 -1.64 -6.32
C HIS A 451 -9.33 -0.98 -7.62
N ARG A 452 -9.79 0.28 -7.56
CA ARG A 452 -10.13 1.08 -8.76
C ARG A 452 -8.95 1.17 -9.72
N ALA A 453 -7.78 1.56 -9.23
CA ALA A 453 -6.56 1.65 -10.04
C ALA A 453 -6.21 0.32 -10.73
N LYS A 454 -6.31 -0.80 -10.00
CA LYS A 454 -6.08 -2.13 -10.56
C LYS A 454 -7.07 -2.48 -11.66
N LYS A 455 -8.36 -2.16 -11.47
CA LYS A 455 -9.41 -2.42 -12.46
C LYS A 455 -9.22 -1.59 -13.74
N ILE A 456 -8.85 -0.31 -13.60
CA ILE A 456 -8.59 0.56 -14.74
C ILE A 456 -7.34 0.09 -15.49
N ALA A 457 -6.22 -0.16 -14.80
CA ALA A 457 -5.00 -0.70 -15.40
C ALA A 457 -5.27 -1.99 -16.19
N ALA A 458 -6.06 -2.90 -15.60
CA ALA A 458 -6.53 -4.12 -16.24
C ALA A 458 -7.32 -3.88 -17.55
N ALA A 459 -8.20 -2.88 -17.57
CA ALA A 459 -8.97 -2.55 -18.75
C ALA A 459 -8.09 -1.91 -19.83
N LEU A 460 -7.21 -0.98 -19.44
CA LEU A 460 -6.28 -0.31 -20.35
C LEU A 460 -5.34 -1.30 -21.03
N VAL A 461 -4.72 -2.22 -20.29
CA VAL A 461 -3.84 -3.25 -20.88
C VAL A 461 -4.62 -4.18 -21.80
N ALA A 462 -5.88 -4.49 -21.46
CA ALA A 462 -6.73 -5.31 -22.31
C ALA A 462 -7.13 -4.62 -23.63
N ALA A 463 -7.19 -3.29 -23.66
CA ALA A 463 -7.53 -2.53 -24.86
C ALA A 463 -6.30 -2.11 -25.67
N HIS A 464 -5.20 -1.76 -25.00
CA HIS A 464 -4.04 -1.14 -25.62
C HIS A 464 -2.80 -2.04 -25.73
N GLY A 465 -2.84 -3.24 -25.16
CA GLY A 465 -1.68 -4.11 -25.07
C GLY A 465 -0.76 -3.79 -23.88
N PRO A 466 0.26 -4.62 -23.62
CA PRO A 466 1.09 -4.50 -22.44
C PRO A 466 2.34 -3.63 -22.63
N ASN A 467 2.63 -3.17 -23.86
CA ASN A 467 3.82 -2.37 -24.17
C ASN A 467 3.44 -0.89 -24.26
N LEU A 468 3.63 -0.18 -23.16
CA LEU A 468 3.22 1.21 -23.01
C LEU A 468 4.41 2.09 -22.62
N THR A 469 4.38 3.36 -23.02
CA THR A 469 5.32 4.37 -22.54
C THR A 469 4.57 5.53 -21.89
N VAL A 470 5.05 6.03 -20.75
CA VAL A 470 4.47 7.19 -20.05
C VAL A 470 5.54 8.23 -19.78
N GLU A 471 5.16 9.51 -19.79
CA GLU A 471 6.07 10.57 -19.35
C GLU A 471 6.50 10.38 -17.86
N ASP A 472 7.76 10.68 -17.59
CA ASP A 472 8.33 10.69 -16.24
C ASP A 472 8.04 12.03 -15.56
N CYS A 473 6.82 12.13 -15.01
CA CYS A 473 6.35 13.30 -14.28
C CYS A 473 6.63 13.21 -12.78
N ASP A 474 7.00 14.34 -12.16
CA ASP A 474 7.13 14.42 -10.69
C ASP A 474 5.76 14.52 -9.99
N ILE A 475 5.17 13.35 -9.75
CA ILE A 475 3.90 13.19 -9.04
C ILE A 475 3.97 13.80 -7.62
N ARG A 476 5.14 13.88 -6.99
CA ARG A 476 5.27 14.49 -5.63
C ARG A 476 5.00 15.98 -5.69
N THR A 477 5.54 16.65 -6.70
CA THR A 477 5.27 18.08 -6.95
C THR A 477 3.79 18.30 -7.23
N TRP A 478 3.12 17.41 -7.97
CA TRP A 478 1.68 17.51 -8.20
C TRP A 478 0.86 17.40 -6.91
N PHE A 479 1.20 16.48 -6.01
CA PHE A 479 0.52 16.38 -4.72
C PHE A 479 0.72 17.62 -3.84
N ARG A 480 1.86 18.32 -3.96
CA ARG A 480 2.12 19.56 -3.24
C ARG A 480 1.24 20.71 -3.75
N LEU A 481 1.12 20.85 -5.07
CA LEU A 481 0.38 21.96 -5.71
C LEU A 481 -1.13 21.68 -5.78
N TRP A 482 -1.52 20.46 -6.14
CA TRP A 482 -2.89 20.07 -6.44
C TRP A 482 -3.37 18.85 -5.66
N GLY A 483 -2.85 18.64 -4.43
CA GLY A 483 -3.11 17.43 -3.64
C GLY A 483 -4.59 17.06 -3.49
N ARG A 484 -5.52 18.01 -3.52
CA ARG A 484 -6.97 17.74 -3.51
C ARG A 484 -7.44 17.04 -4.80
N ALA A 485 -6.97 17.48 -5.97
CA ALA A 485 -7.31 16.88 -7.24
C ALA A 485 -6.57 15.53 -7.40
N CYS A 486 -5.26 15.48 -7.12
CA CYS A 486 -4.49 14.23 -7.16
C CYS A 486 -5.01 13.16 -6.20
N SER A 487 -5.58 13.54 -5.05
CA SER A 487 -6.21 12.57 -4.13
C SER A 487 -7.52 11.99 -4.66
N ALA A 488 -8.16 12.62 -5.66
CA ALA A 488 -9.38 12.12 -6.29
C ALA A 488 -9.06 11.09 -7.37
N THR A 489 -8.14 11.44 -8.27
CA THR A 489 -7.73 10.64 -9.45
C THR A 489 -6.65 9.61 -9.11
N THR A 490 -5.82 9.88 -8.10
CA THR A 490 -4.72 9.02 -7.61
C THR A 490 -3.76 8.57 -8.73
N PRO A 491 -3.22 9.49 -9.55
CA PRO A 491 -2.47 9.15 -10.77
C PRO A 491 -1.28 8.23 -10.48
N GLY A 492 -0.49 8.51 -9.44
CA GLY A 492 0.64 7.64 -9.08
C GLY A 492 0.25 6.20 -8.74
N ARG A 493 -0.94 5.97 -8.16
CA ARG A 493 -1.43 4.60 -7.91
C ARG A 493 -1.87 3.93 -9.19
N LEU A 494 -2.53 4.66 -10.08
CA LEU A 494 -2.96 4.16 -11.37
C LEU A 494 -1.75 3.74 -12.21
N ILE A 495 -0.74 4.61 -12.33
CA ILE A 495 0.47 4.32 -13.08
C ILE A 495 1.24 3.14 -12.46
N THR A 496 1.31 3.05 -11.12
CA THR A 496 1.93 1.88 -10.45
C THR A 496 1.18 0.57 -10.77
N GLN A 497 -0.15 0.59 -10.80
CA GLN A 497 -0.94 -0.59 -11.16
C GLN A 497 -0.85 -0.90 -12.65
N LEU A 498 -0.71 0.12 -13.51
CA LEU A 498 -0.50 -0.05 -14.94
C LEU A 498 0.82 -0.76 -15.22
N ALA A 499 1.93 -0.29 -14.63
CA ALA A 499 3.23 -0.96 -14.73
C ALA A 499 3.15 -2.43 -14.29
N ALA A 500 2.53 -2.68 -13.13
CA ALA A 500 2.37 -4.04 -12.62
C ALA A 500 1.53 -4.94 -13.54
N GLU A 501 0.51 -4.40 -14.21
CA GLU A 501 -0.34 -5.16 -15.13
C GLU A 501 0.36 -5.40 -16.48
N CYS A 502 1.10 -4.42 -17.02
CA CYS A 502 1.97 -4.58 -18.20
C CYS A 502 2.95 -5.73 -17.98
N THR A 503 3.72 -5.70 -16.88
CA THR A 503 4.68 -6.76 -16.54
C THR A 503 4.00 -8.11 -16.34
N ALA A 504 2.85 -8.14 -15.67
CA ALA A 504 2.12 -9.39 -15.44
C ALA A 504 1.49 -9.98 -16.72
N THR A 505 1.47 -9.21 -17.80
CA THR A 505 0.98 -9.58 -19.15
C THR A 505 2.14 -9.88 -20.11
N GLY A 506 3.39 -9.77 -19.66
CA GLY A 506 4.57 -10.03 -20.48
C GLY A 506 5.13 -8.83 -21.24
N GLY A 507 4.62 -7.62 -21.00
CA GLY A 507 5.17 -6.37 -21.55
C GLY A 507 5.76 -5.47 -20.46
N GLN A 508 5.84 -4.17 -20.75
CA GLN A 508 6.46 -3.19 -19.86
C GLN A 508 5.83 -1.81 -19.98
N LEU A 509 5.96 -1.02 -18.89
CA LEU A 509 5.64 0.40 -18.90
C LEU A 509 6.93 1.23 -18.81
N LEU A 510 7.36 1.78 -19.94
CA LEU A 510 8.57 2.61 -20.05
C LEU A 510 8.31 4.04 -19.57
N ARG A 511 9.39 4.74 -19.20
CA ARG A 511 9.36 6.11 -18.67
C ARG A 511 10.16 7.04 -19.56
N ALA A 512 9.49 7.99 -20.21
CA ALA A 512 10.17 8.97 -21.07
C ALA A 512 10.34 10.31 -20.35
N SER A 513 11.56 10.87 -20.34
CA SER A 513 11.80 12.20 -19.76
C SER A 513 11.02 13.29 -20.50
N THR A 514 10.27 14.09 -19.75
CA THR A 514 9.53 15.26 -20.26
C THR A 514 10.44 16.33 -20.88
N PHE A 515 11.72 16.36 -20.49
CA PHE A 515 12.68 17.35 -20.98
C PHE A 515 13.28 16.99 -22.34
N THR A 516 13.48 15.71 -22.62
CA THR A 516 14.15 15.27 -23.86
C THR A 516 13.17 15.04 -24.99
N THR A 517 11.91 14.72 -24.68
CA THR A 517 10.89 14.42 -25.68
C THR A 517 9.94 15.59 -25.92
N ALA A 518 9.62 16.38 -24.88
CA ALA A 518 8.69 17.51 -24.94
C ALA A 518 7.40 17.19 -25.73
N LEU A 519 6.76 16.05 -25.45
CA LEU A 519 5.72 15.46 -26.31
C LEU A 519 4.52 16.41 -26.51
N SER A 520 4.10 17.10 -25.45
CA SER A 520 2.98 18.06 -25.51
C SER A 520 3.20 19.25 -26.46
N GLN A 521 4.45 19.51 -26.83
CA GLN A 521 4.82 20.59 -27.75
C GLN A 521 5.09 20.10 -29.17
N HIS A 522 5.02 18.81 -29.46
CA HIS A 522 5.22 18.28 -30.81
C HIS A 522 3.91 17.79 -31.43
N CYS A 523 3.90 17.67 -32.75
CA CYS A 523 2.89 16.97 -33.53
C CYS A 523 3.47 15.66 -34.09
N LEU A 524 2.62 14.70 -34.46
CA LEU A 524 3.07 13.46 -35.10
C LEU A 524 3.81 13.69 -36.43
N CYS A 525 3.55 14.80 -37.12
CA CYS A 525 4.30 15.18 -38.34
C CYS A 525 5.72 15.71 -38.06
N GLY A 526 6.12 15.85 -36.78
CA GLY A 526 7.41 16.38 -36.36
C GLY A 526 7.42 17.87 -36.06
N ARG A 527 6.35 18.62 -36.40
CA ARG A 527 6.28 20.06 -36.15
C ARG A 527 6.25 20.36 -34.65
N HIS A 528 7.10 21.29 -34.22
CA HIS A 528 7.00 21.92 -32.90
C HIS A 528 5.87 22.97 -32.90
N VAL A 529 4.92 22.78 -32.00
CA VAL A 529 3.75 23.62 -31.76
C VAL A 529 3.80 24.03 -30.30
N PRO A 530 4.42 25.19 -29.96
CA PRO A 530 4.54 25.65 -28.58
C PRO A 530 3.15 25.90 -27.99
N LYS A 531 2.94 25.42 -26.76
CA LYS A 531 1.67 25.52 -26.03
C LYS A 531 1.93 25.83 -24.56
N SER A 532 1.06 26.64 -23.96
CA SER A 532 1.01 26.76 -22.51
C SER A 532 0.29 25.56 -21.89
N LEU A 533 0.44 25.39 -20.57
CA LEU A 533 -0.26 24.31 -19.86
C LEU A 533 -1.79 24.47 -19.88
N HIS A 534 -2.27 25.70 -20.08
CA HIS A 534 -3.70 26.02 -20.18
C HIS A 534 -4.32 25.61 -21.52
N GLN A 535 -3.54 25.61 -22.60
CA GLN A 535 -4.02 25.18 -23.91
C GLN A 535 -4.16 23.65 -23.92
N ARG A 536 -5.40 23.16 -23.91
CA ARG A 536 -5.75 21.73 -23.85
C ARG A 536 -6.03 21.10 -25.21
N THR A 537 -6.01 21.89 -26.27
CA THR A 537 -6.20 21.43 -27.64
C THR A 537 -4.89 21.55 -28.40
N HIS A 538 -4.61 20.55 -29.23
CA HIS A 538 -3.56 20.57 -30.22
C HIS A 538 -4.16 21.00 -31.56
N HIS A 539 -3.48 21.91 -32.24
CA HIS A 539 -3.78 22.35 -33.60
C HIS A 539 -2.46 22.43 -34.38
N CYS A 540 -2.30 21.64 -35.42
CA CYS A 540 -1.15 21.69 -36.31
C CYS A 540 -1.57 22.36 -37.62
N ASP A 541 -1.36 23.68 -37.72
CA ASP A 541 -1.90 24.49 -38.81
C ASP A 541 -1.20 24.21 -40.15
N PRO A 542 -1.94 23.84 -41.23
CA PRO A 542 -1.36 23.70 -42.56
C PRO A 542 -0.72 24.99 -43.10
N ALA A 543 -1.26 26.17 -42.73
CA ALA A 543 -0.70 27.46 -43.16
C ALA A 543 0.72 27.68 -42.62
N ASP A 544 1.01 27.11 -41.46
CA ASP A 544 2.34 27.16 -40.86
C ASP A 544 3.25 26.01 -41.36
N GLY A 545 2.81 25.18 -42.31
CA GLY A 545 3.52 23.97 -42.75
C GLY A 545 3.29 22.75 -41.86
N GLY A 546 2.16 22.72 -41.14
CA GLY A 546 1.68 21.59 -40.35
C GLY A 546 0.85 20.59 -41.15
N CYS A 547 0.38 19.52 -40.49
CA CYS A 547 -0.38 18.44 -41.14
C CYS A 547 -1.91 18.55 -40.99
N GLY A 548 -2.43 19.61 -40.38
CA GLY A 548 -3.86 19.81 -40.18
C GLY A 548 -4.46 19.11 -38.95
N LEU A 549 -3.68 18.28 -38.24
CA LEU A 549 -4.16 17.49 -37.10
C LEU A 549 -4.74 18.38 -35.99
N LYS A 550 -5.95 18.06 -35.55
CA LYS A 550 -6.61 18.69 -34.39
C LYS A 550 -6.98 17.64 -33.36
N GLY A 551 -6.81 17.93 -32.07
CA GLY A 551 -7.19 16.97 -31.03
C GLY A 551 -6.99 17.48 -29.61
N ASP A 552 -7.31 16.64 -28.63
CA ASP A 552 -6.95 16.86 -27.23
C ASP A 552 -5.43 16.72 -27.07
N ARG A 553 -4.82 17.70 -26.38
CA ARG A 553 -3.36 17.74 -26.21
C ARG A 553 -2.84 16.52 -25.45
N ASP A 554 -3.58 16.05 -24.44
CA ASP A 554 -3.15 14.93 -23.62
C ASP A 554 -3.21 13.62 -24.47
N LEU A 555 -4.21 13.48 -25.36
CA LEU A 555 -4.27 12.37 -26.34
C LEU A 555 -3.15 12.44 -27.39
N VAL A 556 -2.84 13.61 -27.94
CA VAL A 556 -1.72 13.77 -28.89
C VAL A 556 -0.37 13.44 -28.23
N SER A 557 -0.18 13.86 -26.97
CA SER A 557 1.02 13.55 -26.20
C SER A 557 1.13 12.05 -25.94
N ALA A 558 0.02 11.39 -25.61
CA ALA A 558 -0.05 9.93 -25.46
C ALA A 558 0.27 9.20 -26.77
N ALA A 559 -0.21 9.69 -27.92
CA ALA A 559 0.13 9.10 -29.22
C ALA A 559 1.63 9.21 -29.53
N LEU A 560 2.23 10.39 -29.27
CA LEU A 560 3.67 10.59 -29.46
C LEU A 560 4.50 9.72 -28.51
N ALA A 561 4.04 9.47 -27.29
CA ALA A 561 4.70 8.57 -26.34
C ALA A 561 4.81 7.13 -26.88
N ALA A 562 3.90 6.68 -27.75
CA ALA A 562 4.01 5.36 -28.38
C ALA A 562 5.24 5.22 -29.29
N PHE A 563 5.79 6.35 -29.76
CA PHE A 563 6.93 6.41 -30.67
C PHE A 563 8.22 6.86 -29.98
N THR A 564 8.30 6.78 -28.65
CA THR A 564 9.56 7.06 -27.94
C THR A 564 10.42 5.80 -27.83
N ALA A 565 11.68 5.90 -28.22
CA ALA A 565 12.69 4.87 -28.01
C ALA A 565 13.64 5.28 -26.87
N LEU A 566 14.08 4.30 -26.08
CA LEU A 566 15.04 4.48 -25.00
C LEU A 566 16.27 3.62 -25.29
N THR A 567 17.47 4.19 -25.18
CA THR A 567 18.70 3.38 -25.25
C THR A 567 18.96 2.64 -23.93
N ASP A 568 18.46 3.17 -22.82
CA ASP A 568 18.43 2.51 -21.52
C ASP A 568 16.99 2.58 -20.94
N PRO A 569 16.26 1.46 -20.84
CA PRO A 569 14.92 1.42 -20.27
C PRO A 569 14.82 1.93 -18.82
N ASP A 570 15.91 1.88 -18.06
CA ASP A 570 15.95 2.29 -16.64
C ASP A 570 16.35 3.78 -16.46
N ASP A 571 16.82 4.45 -17.53
CA ASP A 571 17.12 5.88 -17.55
C ASP A 571 16.18 6.67 -18.48
N PRO A 572 15.17 7.36 -17.91
CA PRO A 572 14.23 8.16 -18.68
C PRO A 572 14.87 9.25 -19.55
N THR A 573 16.08 9.71 -19.22
CA THR A 573 16.78 10.78 -19.96
C THR A 573 17.33 10.30 -21.31
N THR A 574 17.38 8.99 -21.53
CA THR A 574 17.75 8.40 -22.82
C THR A 574 16.61 8.40 -23.83
N ALA A 575 15.39 8.73 -23.41
CA ALA A 575 14.23 8.74 -24.28
C ALA A 575 14.36 9.77 -25.41
N ARG A 576 14.11 9.33 -26.64
CA ARG A 576 14.05 10.16 -27.86
C ARG A 576 12.77 9.82 -28.63
N LEU A 577 12.15 10.83 -29.23
CA LEU A 577 10.99 10.66 -30.09
C LEU A 577 11.45 10.22 -31.49
N ASP A 578 10.97 9.07 -31.95
CA ASP A 578 11.14 8.62 -33.32
C ASP A 578 10.15 9.37 -34.23
N GLN A 579 10.60 10.52 -34.73
CA GLN A 579 9.80 11.39 -35.57
C GLN A 579 9.45 10.73 -36.91
N HIS A 580 10.29 9.83 -37.42
CA HIS A 580 10.03 9.14 -38.67
C HIS A 580 8.85 8.18 -38.51
N ARG A 581 8.88 7.32 -37.48
CA ARG A 581 7.76 6.42 -37.19
C ARG A 581 6.49 7.16 -36.83
N ALA A 582 6.57 8.24 -36.07
CA ALA A 582 5.41 9.07 -35.74
C ALA A 582 4.78 9.68 -37.01
N ARG A 583 5.61 10.17 -37.95
CA ARG A 583 5.13 10.72 -39.24
C ARG A 583 4.54 9.64 -40.13
N THR A 584 5.17 8.47 -40.22
CA THR A 584 4.63 7.32 -40.96
C THR A 584 3.27 6.92 -40.42
N ALA A 585 3.13 6.80 -39.09
CA ALA A 585 1.84 6.54 -38.46
C ALA A 585 0.80 7.64 -38.76
N GLN A 586 1.22 8.91 -38.75
CA GLN A 586 0.34 10.02 -39.11
C GLN A 586 -0.22 9.91 -40.53
N ILE A 587 0.61 9.50 -41.49
CA ILE A 587 0.20 9.33 -42.89
C ILE A 587 -0.74 8.13 -43.02
N LEU A 588 -0.31 6.96 -42.53
CA LEU A 588 -1.04 5.69 -42.70
C LEU A 588 -2.38 5.66 -41.95
N PHE A 589 -2.48 6.34 -40.81
CA PHE A 589 -3.66 6.34 -39.96
C PHE A 589 -4.34 7.72 -39.89
N THR A 590 -4.23 8.54 -40.93
CA THR A 590 -4.69 9.96 -40.92
C THR A 590 -6.09 10.12 -40.32
N GLN A 591 -7.10 9.40 -40.85
CA GLN A 591 -8.48 9.49 -40.37
C GLN A 591 -8.63 8.90 -38.95
N GLY A 592 -8.09 7.70 -38.71
CA GLY A 592 -8.19 7.04 -37.41
C GLY A 592 -7.52 7.83 -36.27
N LEU A 593 -6.42 8.53 -36.55
CA LEU A 593 -5.78 9.45 -35.61
C LEU A 593 -6.65 10.69 -35.36
N GLN A 594 -7.22 11.29 -36.41
CA GLN A 594 -8.07 12.46 -36.24
C GLN A 594 -9.29 12.16 -35.34
N GLU A 595 -9.90 10.98 -35.49
CA GLU A 595 -10.99 10.49 -34.65
C GLU A 595 -10.49 10.18 -33.22
N ALA A 596 -9.47 9.33 -33.10
CA ALA A 596 -8.96 8.85 -31.80
C ALA A 596 -8.33 9.94 -30.93
N LEU A 597 -7.88 11.06 -31.52
CA LEU A 597 -7.30 12.17 -30.77
C LEU A 597 -8.31 13.25 -30.41
N THR A 598 -9.52 13.22 -30.99
CA THR A 598 -10.59 14.16 -30.66
C THR A 598 -11.46 13.63 -29.53
N GLU A 599 -11.74 12.32 -29.53
CA GLU A 599 -12.53 11.66 -28.50
C GLU A 599 -12.01 10.26 -28.17
N SER A 600 -12.54 9.68 -27.09
CA SER A 600 -12.19 8.33 -26.65
C SER A 600 -12.86 7.30 -27.56
N THR A 601 -12.09 6.50 -28.29
CA THR A 601 -12.62 5.51 -29.24
C THR A 601 -12.71 4.08 -28.67
N ALA A 602 -12.13 3.82 -27.50
CA ALA A 602 -12.23 2.52 -26.86
C ALA A 602 -13.67 2.23 -26.38
N PRO A 603 -14.14 0.97 -26.47
CA PRO A 603 -15.46 0.59 -26.00
C PRO A 603 -15.59 0.87 -24.50
N LYS A 604 -16.53 1.76 -24.14
CA LYS A 604 -16.83 2.08 -22.73
C LYS A 604 -17.21 0.79 -22.02
N SER A 605 -16.36 0.32 -21.12
CA SER A 605 -16.72 -0.80 -20.26
C SER A 605 -18.03 -0.49 -19.52
N PRO A 606 -19.00 -1.41 -19.48
CA PRO A 606 -20.24 -1.18 -18.74
C PRO A 606 -19.91 -0.84 -17.27
N PRO A 607 -20.71 0.02 -16.62
CA PRO A 607 -20.50 0.34 -15.21
C PRO A 607 -20.55 -0.97 -14.43
N SER A 608 -19.40 -1.44 -13.94
CA SER A 608 -19.41 -2.69 -13.19
C SER A 608 -20.30 -2.50 -11.98
N GLY A 609 -21.34 -3.33 -11.89
CA GLY A 609 -22.15 -3.47 -10.70
C GLY A 609 -21.25 -3.56 -9.48
N ARG A 610 -21.66 -2.85 -8.43
CA ARG A 610 -20.95 -2.77 -7.14
C ARG A 610 -20.65 -4.20 -6.66
N THR A 611 -19.39 -4.62 -6.70
CA THR A 611 -18.98 -5.75 -5.87
C THR A 611 -18.88 -5.22 -4.45
N HIS A 612 -19.96 -5.41 -3.69
CA HIS A 612 -19.99 -5.17 -2.25
C HIS A 612 -19.04 -6.15 -1.56
N ALA A 613 -17.75 -5.84 -1.56
CA ALA A 613 -16.72 -6.54 -0.79
C ALA A 613 -16.16 -5.62 0.30
N ALA A 614 -17.02 -5.15 1.20
CA ALA A 614 -16.66 -4.66 2.53
C ALA A 614 -17.94 -4.60 3.37
N ALA A 615 -17.92 -5.28 4.51
CA ALA A 615 -19.02 -5.39 5.46
C ALA A 615 -19.72 -4.05 5.75
N GLU A 616 -21.04 -4.02 5.53
CA GLU A 616 -21.89 -2.98 6.10
C GLU A 616 -22.05 -3.24 7.60
N PRO A 617 -21.79 -2.26 8.49
CA PRO A 617 -22.37 -2.30 9.82
C PRO A 617 -23.86 -1.93 9.71
N ARG A 618 -24.72 -2.83 10.23
CA ARG A 618 -26.17 -2.67 10.39
C ARG A 618 -26.55 -1.25 10.82
N ARG A 619 -27.46 -0.62 10.05
CA ARG A 619 -28.10 0.65 10.41
C ARG A 619 -29.24 0.38 11.40
N ASN A 620 -29.18 0.99 12.58
CA ASN A 620 -30.38 1.29 13.34
C ASN A 620 -30.90 2.66 12.85
N THR A 621 -32.10 2.65 12.29
CA THR A 621 -32.90 3.83 11.95
C THR A 621 -33.52 4.41 13.22
N LEU A 622 -33.29 5.70 13.47
CA LEU A 622 -34.08 6.51 14.40
C LEU A 622 -34.61 7.74 13.66
N PRO A 623 -35.77 8.29 14.06
CA PRO A 623 -36.53 9.23 13.23
C PRO A 623 -35.90 10.62 13.17
N ARG A 624 -36.18 11.25 12.04
CA ARG A 624 -35.67 12.53 11.56
C ARG A 624 -36.40 13.68 12.27
N GLN A 625 -35.71 14.41 13.15
CA GLN A 625 -36.15 15.76 13.53
C GLN A 625 -35.66 16.77 12.49
N GLN A 626 -36.65 17.44 11.88
CA GLN A 626 -36.47 18.62 11.05
C GLN A 626 -36.06 19.79 11.95
N THR A 627 -35.10 20.61 11.49
CA THR A 627 -35.28 22.07 11.44
C THR A 627 -34.07 22.79 10.83
N ALA A 628 -34.44 23.73 9.97
CA ALA A 628 -33.94 25.10 9.81
C ALA A 628 -32.64 25.37 9.03
N SER A 629 -32.89 26.10 7.95
CA SER A 629 -32.03 26.79 7.01
C SER A 629 -31.07 27.78 7.68
N ALA A 630 -29.83 27.83 7.19
CA ALA A 630 -28.98 29.00 7.33
C ALA A 630 -28.20 29.20 6.02
N ARG A 631 -28.42 30.38 5.45
CA ARG A 631 -27.98 30.86 4.14
C ARG A 631 -26.45 30.81 3.96
N ARG A 632 -26.11 30.73 2.68
CA ARG A 632 -24.79 30.79 2.05
C ARG A 632 -24.00 32.01 2.51
N ASN A 633 -22.68 31.86 2.53
CA ASN A 633 -21.70 32.86 2.09
C ASN A 633 -20.31 32.22 2.16
N ALA A 634 -19.83 31.74 1.01
CA ALA A 634 -18.43 31.47 0.74
C ALA A 634 -18.28 31.40 -0.78
N GLY A 635 -17.94 32.53 -1.39
CA GLY A 635 -17.55 32.60 -2.79
C GLY A 635 -16.31 31.72 -3.06
N PRO A 636 -16.22 31.09 -4.23
CA PRO A 636 -15.04 30.36 -4.65
C PRO A 636 -13.91 31.36 -4.96
N CYS A 637 -12.84 31.40 -4.17
CA CYS A 637 -11.56 31.90 -4.67
C CYS A 637 -11.00 30.86 -5.64
N THR A 638 -11.24 31.07 -6.94
CA THR A 638 -10.49 30.46 -8.03
C THR A 638 -9.14 31.17 -8.11
N VAL A 639 -8.13 30.61 -7.44
CA VAL A 639 -6.75 31.02 -7.70
C VAL A 639 -6.33 30.35 -9.01
N THR A 640 -6.03 31.16 -10.01
CA THR A 640 -5.47 30.74 -11.29
C THR A 640 -4.09 30.13 -11.09
N THR A 641 -3.79 29.08 -11.86
CA THR A 641 -2.45 28.51 -11.98
C THR A 641 -1.54 29.58 -12.61
N PRO A 642 -0.40 29.96 -12.01
CA PRO A 642 0.57 30.82 -12.67
C PRO A 642 1.25 30.07 -13.83
N ASP A 643 1.40 30.74 -14.97
CA ASP A 643 2.20 30.29 -16.11
C ASP A 643 3.69 30.38 -15.77
N GLU A 644 4.39 29.24 -15.73
CA GLU A 644 5.86 29.19 -15.77
C GLU A 644 6.31 28.94 -17.22
N THR A 645 5.93 29.82 -18.15
CA THR A 645 6.63 30.00 -19.43
C THR A 645 7.65 31.12 -19.28
N ARG A 646 8.71 30.88 -18.51
CA ARG A 646 10.00 31.55 -18.73
C ARG A 646 11.07 30.49 -18.88
N PRO A 647 11.86 30.50 -19.97
CA PRO A 647 13.10 29.74 -20.01
C PRO A 647 14.01 30.34 -18.94
N ALA A 648 14.19 29.63 -17.82
CA ALA A 648 15.22 29.99 -16.85
C ALA A 648 16.58 29.70 -17.52
N PRO A 649 17.42 30.70 -17.80
CA PRO A 649 18.79 30.42 -18.19
C PRO A 649 19.47 29.86 -16.94
N THR A 650 19.97 28.63 -17.04
CA THR A 650 20.81 27.97 -16.04
C THR A 650 20.16 27.72 -14.66
N ARG A 651 19.40 26.62 -14.55
CA ARG A 651 19.30 25.88 -13.28
C ARG A 651 20.39 24.79 -13.27
N PRO A 652 21.01 24.44 -12.12
CA PRO A 652 22.08 23.43 -12.11
C PRO A 652 21.57 22.10 -12.68
N LYS A 653 22.44 21.37 -13.40
CA LYS A 653 22.27 19.99 -13.92
C LYS A 653 22.03 18.94 -12.81
N ALA A 654 21.20 19.24 -11.83
CA ALA A 654 20.81 18.32 -10.78
C ALA A 654 19.39 17.84 -11.09
N HIS A 655 19.32 16.75 -11.86
CA HIS A 655 18.16 15.86 -11.80
C HIS A 655 17.97 15.40 -10.36
N ALA A 656 16.76 14.97 -10.00
CA ALA A 656 16.51 14.30 -8.74
C ALA A 656 17.18 12.91 -8.72
N GLY A 657 18.52 12.89 -8.73
CA GLY A 657 19.39 11.74 -8.98
C GLY A 657 20.89 12.04 -8.80
N THR A 658 21.35 13.29 -8.91
CA THR A 658 22.80 13.61 -8.84
C THR A 658 23.16 14.42 -7.59
N THR A 659 24.00 13.86 -6.72
CA THR A 659 24.66 14.57 -5.61
C THR A 659 25.87 15.36 -6.08
N ARG A 660 26.04 16.59 -5.58
CA ARG A 660 27.34 17.28 -5.56
C ARG A 660 28.29 16.54 -4.61
N PRO A 661 29.56 16.30 -4.97
CA PRO A 661 30.59 15.99 -3.99
C PRO A 661 30.80 17.20 -3.07
N HIS A 662 30.93 16.93 -1.77
CA HIS A 662 31.31 17.95 -0.79
C HIS A 662 32.75 18.40 -1.09
N THR A 663 32.94 19.69 -1.31
CA THR A 663 34.26 20.34 -1.39
C THR A 663 34.93 20.28 -0.02
N GLY A 664 36.04 19.55 0.06
CA GLY A 664 36.83 19.43 1.27
C GLY A 664 38.13 18.67 1.04
N ARG A 665 39.01 19.20 0.18
CA ARG A 665 40.48 19.10 0.32
C ARG A 665 41.17 19.98 -0.73
N PRO A 666 42.28 20.65 -0.39
CA PRO A 666 42.99 21.52 -1.31
C PRO A 666 43.79 20.70 -2.33
N ARG A 667 43.85 21.23 -3.55
CA ARG A 667 44.70 20.76 -4.65
C ARG A 667 46.17 20.87 -4.25
N THR A 668 46.87 19.75 -4.17
CA THR A 668 48.32 19.72 -4.32
C THR A 668 48.64 19.49 -5.79
N HIS A 669 49.17 20.52 -6.45
CA HIS A 669 50.06 20.33 -7.60
C HIS A 669 51.29 19.53 -7.15
N ILE A 670 51.82 18.64 -8.01
CA ILE A 670 53.24 18.57 -8.40
C ILE A 670 53.45 17.41 -9.40
N ARG A 671 53.87 17.83 -10.60
CA ARG A 671 54.83 17.30 -11.59
C ARG A 671 54.89 15.81 -11.95
N ASP A 672 54.84 15.62 -13.28
CA ASP A 672 55.56 14.61 -14.05
C ASP A 672 56.99 14.37 -13.55
N LYS A 673 57.39 13.09 -13.57
CA LYS A 673 58.66 12.64 -14.13
C LYS A 673 58.64 11.12 -14.28
N SER A 674 58.89 10.70 -15.53
CA SER A 674 59.40 9.40 -15.99
C SER A 674 58.45 8.20 -15.97
#